data_AF-A0A6J8DNE6-F1
#
_entry.id   AF-A0A6J8DNE6-F1
#
_cell.length_a   1.000
_cell.length_b   1.000
_cell.length_c   1.000
_cell.angle_alpha   90.00
_cell.angle_beta   90.00
_cell.angle_gamma   90.00
#
_symmetry.space_group_name_H-M   'P 1'
#
loop_
_entity.id
_entity.type
_entity.pdbx_description
1 polymer ?
#
loop_
_entity_poly.entity_id
_entity_poly.type
_entity_poly.pdbx_seq_one_letter_code
_entity_poly.pdbx_strand_id
1 'polypeptide(L)'
;MANRFKYVLPKVISPNQSCCILGKDISDTVASVRDIMDLVEMDDIECYLLKLDQEKAFDRAGHEYLFAVLDKFGFGNKFKNWIKIFYTNIFSSVKCNGFLTPYFRLKNSVKQGCPISALLYVLLAEPLSIAIKKNCEIRGVVIPNTNVEEKVFVHADDTTLTLVDKNSVSETFRVLELYEKASGAKLNKEKSEVLALGKGKICSNDLKFWKIKECDEVLQLLGIWVGKNKTLCENLNWESKVQSITKILNFWKMRHLTLHGRVSVISALLMSKLWYTLMVVNIPEKYCILIKNKCLEFLWNNKPPLVAYDVIINKVIDGGLNFPDILQKMYAFRLKYLSRLFDENYCAIWKQTCLYFFSKFENMNLRIELLFCDLRKRKIDVLPEFYQSMMLSWQNIFENVNIEVNSENVFDIPLFLNPNITNCNKMLYLKTFIEAGVCKIKDIAYECKPGFLKESYIQEIVSEKFPEVSENKILHAVRNVLESIPDEYKVLVEANVHVSKTPVLNPMIKDGVQICSLPSTTSFFYQMLVSKLSREPKSVSRWRLMYTDFDLRKVQKIMNFPFLQSDCREIAFKFFHRIIFTKERLFKCQITKDSLCPICSTLPESLNHLILECTMLTRFNDFVKNFLHNILYKSSDRY
;
A
#
# COMPACT_ATOMS: atom_id res chain seq x y z
N MET A 1 0.33 25.28 -19.96
CA MET A 1 -1.09 25.40 -19.55
C MET A 1 -1.51 24.28 -18.61
N ALA A 2 -1.44 23.02 -19.04
CA ALA A 2 -1.77 21.85 -18.21
C ALA A 2 -1.09 21.86 -16.83
N ASN A 3 0.23 22.11 -16.78
CA ASN A 3 0.98 22.19 -15.51
C ASN A 3 0.39 23.22 -14.53
N ARG A 4 -0.10 24.37 -15.01
CA ARG A 4 -0.74 25.38 -14.16
C ARG A 4 -2.14 24.94 -13.72
N PHE A 5 -2.90 24.33 -14.63
CA PHE A 5 -4.26 23.87 -14.36
C PHE A 5 -4.29 22.74 -13.32
N LYS A 6 -3.28 21.87 -13.32
CA LYS A 6 -3.11 20.78 -12.37
C LYS A 6 -3.15 21.22 -10.90
N TYR A 7 -2.62 22.40 -10.57
CA TYR A 7 -2.63 22.95 -9.20
C TYR A 7 -3.97 23.59 -8.81
N VAL A 8 -4.84 23.88 -9.78
CA VAL A 8 -6.17 24.46 -9.53
C VAL A 8 -7.20 23.37 -9.32
N LEU A 9 -7.10 22.24 -10.02
CA LEU A 9 -8.08 21.14 -9.94
C LEU A 9 -8.42 20.69 -8.51
N PRO A 10 -7.45 20.47 -7.58
CA PRO A 10 -7.78 20.04 -6.21
C PRO A 10 -8.69 21.02 -5.44
N LYS A 11 -8.80 22.28 -5.88
CA LYS A 11 -9.64 23.31 -5.24
C LYS A 11 -11.07 23.34 -5.77
N VAL A 12 -11.31 22.76 -6.95
CA VAL A 12 -12.62 22.84 -7.64
C VAL A 12 -13.25 21.48 -7.88
N ILE A 13 -12.47 20.40 -7.81
CA ILE A 13 -12.94 19.02 -7.97
C ILE A 13 -13.17 18.39 -6.61
N SER A 14 -14.24 17.59 -6.49
CA SER A 14 -14.55 16.84 -5.29
C SER A 14 -13.41 15.89 -4.89
N PRO A 15 -13.17 15.68 -3.57
CA PRO A 15 -12.16 14.73 -3.11
C PRO A 15 -12.40 13.27 -3.55
N ASN A 16 -13.60 12.94 -4.04
CA ASN A 16 -13.98 11.60 -4.49
C ASN A 16 -13.49 11.27 -5.90
N GLN A 17 -12.97 12.25 -6.64
CA GLN A 17 -12.30 12.04 -7.92
C GLN A 17 -10.79 11.87 -7.68
N SER A 18 -10.26 10.70 -8.01
CA SER A 18 -8.83 10.41 -7.83
C SER A 18 -7.99 10.62 -9.09
N CYS A 19 -8.59 10.61 -10.28
CA CYS A 19 -7.84 10.70 -11.53
C CYS A 19 -7.37 12.12 -11.83
N CYS A 20 -6.11 12.26 -12.25
CA CYS A 20 -5.46 13.51 -12.62
C CYS A 20 -5.40 14.61 -11.53
N ILE A 21 -5.75 14.28 -10.28
CA ILE A 21 -5.67 15.17 -9.12
C ILE A 21 -4.31 15.00 -8.43
N LEU A 22 -3.63 16.12 -8.15
CA LEU A 22 -2.38 16.09 -7.38
C LEU A 22 -2.62 15.55 -5.97
N GLY A 23 -1.76 14.65 -5.52
CA GLY A 23 -1.85 14.06 -4.19
C GLY A 23 -2.90 12.96 -4.05
N LYS A 24 -3.54 12.52 -5.14
CA LYS A 24 -4.46 11.37 -5.13
C LYS A 24 -3.83 10.16 -5.82
N ASP A 25 -4.24 8.97 -5.37
CA ASP A 25 -3.85 7.69 -5.93
C ASP A 25 -5.09 6.94 -6.42
N ILE A 26 -4.96 6.17 -7.50
CA ILE A 26 -6.04 5.29 -7.97
C ILE A 26 -6.49 4.32 -6.87
N SER A 27 -5.55 3.93 -6.00
CA SER A 27 -5.82 3.05 -4.87
C SER A 27 -6.77 3.68 -3.83
N ASP A 28 -6.90 5.01 -3.78
CA ASP A 28 -7.81 5.69 -2.86
C ASP A 28 -9.26 5.39 -3.20
N THR A 29 -9.62 5.39 -4.48
CA THR A 29 -10.99 5.09 -4.94
C THR A 29 -11.36 3.65 -4.60
N VAL A 30 -10.50 2.68 -4.95
CA VAL A 30 -10.76 1.27 -4.66
C VAL A 30 -10.82 1.01 -3.15
N ALA A 31 -9.90 1.58 -2.37
CA ALA A 31 -9.90 1.42 -0.92
C ALA A 31 -11.16 1.99 -0.28
N SER A 32 -11.62 3.16 -0.73
CA SER A 32 -12.83 3.79 -0.18
C SER A 32 -14.07 2.97 -0.48
N VAL A 33 -14.22 2.44 -1.70
CA VAL A 33 -15.37 1.58 -2.04
C VAL A 33 -15.31 0.27 -1.27
N ARG A 34 -14.15 -0.39 -1.20
CA ARG A 34 -13.94 -1.61 -0.40
C ARG A 34 -14.36 -1.38 1.06
N ASP A 35 -13.90 -0.29 1.67
CA ASP A 35 -14.23 0.01 3.06
C ASP A 35 -15.72 0.27 3.28
N ILE A 36 -16.39 0.95 2.33
CA ILE A 36 -17.84 1.10 2.40
C ILE A 36 -18.54 -0.25 2.28
N MET A 37 -18.03 -1.17 1.46
CA MET A 37 -18.58 -2.53 1.39
C MET A 37 -18.38 -3.30 2.70
N ASP A 38 -17.19 -3.22 3.30
CA ASP A 38 -16.90 -3.83 4.61
C ASP A 38 -17.83 -3.25 5.70
N LEU A 39 -18.04 -1.93 5.69
CA LEU A 39 -18.99 -1.24 6.59
C LEU A 39 -20.42 -1.75 6.40
N VAL A 40 -20.89 -1.83 5.15
CA VAL A 40 -22.23 -2.32 4.81
C VAL A 40 -22.43 -3.76 5.27
N GLU A 41 -21.42 -4.62 5.13
CA GLU A 41 -21.46 -6.01 5.61
C GLU A 41 -21.48 -6.07 7.14
N MET A 42 -20.63 -5.30 7.82
CA MET A 42 -20.52 -5.28 9.28
C MET A 42 -21.77 -4.77 9.98
N ASP A 43 -22.37 -3.71 9.45
CA ASP A 43 -23.55 -3.06 10.04
C ASP A 43 -24.87 -3.52 9.37
N ASP A 44 -24.80 -4.50 8.46
CA ASP A 44 -25.94 -5.11 7.76
C ASP A 44 -26.88 -4.06 7.11
N ILE A 45 -26.27 -3.12 6.39
CA ILE A 45 -26.92 -1.96 5.75
C ILE A 45 -27.49 -2.38 4.38
N GLU A 46 -28.67 -1.89 4.01
CA GLU A 46 -29.14 -2.02 2.62
C GLU A 46 -28.27 -1.15 1.70
N CYS A 47 -27.65 -1.73 0.67
CA CYS A 47 -26.82 -0.97 -0.26
C CYS A 47 -26.89 -1.53 -1.68
N TYR A 48 -26.78 -0.65 -2.67
CA TYR A 48 -26.65 -0.94 -4.09
C TYR A 48 -25.37 -0.29 -4.59
N LEU A 49 -24.41 -1.12 -4.99
CA LEU A 49 -23.15 -0.71 -5.59
C LEU A 49 -23.35 -0.62 -7.11
N LEU A 50 -23.37 0.59 -7.66
CA LEU A 50 -23.49 0.79 -9.10
C LEU A 50 -22.12 1.10 -9.67
N LYS A 51 -21.75 0.41 -10.75
CA LYS A 51 -20.63 0.76 -11.61
C LYS A 51 -21.18 1.26 -12.94
N LEU A 52 -20.88 2.52 -13.24
CA LEU A 52 -21.32 3.20 -14.45
C LEU A 52 -20.16 3.34 -15.43
N ASP A 53 -20.38 2.88 -16.66
CA ASP A 53 -19.44 3.01 -17.78
C ASP A 53 -19.98 4.05 -18.77
N GLN A 54 -19.11 4.93 -19.28
CA GLN A 54 -19.50 5.92 -20.29
C GLN A 54 -19.07 5.47 -21.70
N GLU A 55 -19.95 5.65 -22.68
CA GLU A 55 -19.60 5.41 -24.08
C GLU A 55 -18.61 6.47 -24.56
N LYS A 56 -17.40 6.06 -24.96
CA LYS A 56 -16.41 6.92 -25.63
C LYS A 56 -16.24 8.28 -24.93
N ALA A 57 -16.04 8.25 -23.62
CA ALA A 57 -16.03 9.40 -22.72
C ALA A 57 -15.35 10.67 -23.29
N PHE A 58 -14.15 10.52 -23.84
CA PHE A 58 -13.40 11.65 -24.39
C PHE A 58 -14.00 12.20 -25.68
N ASP A 59 -14.49 11.33 -26.57
CA ASP A 59 -15.03 11.72 -27.88
C ASP A 59 -16.39 12.40 -27.76
N ARG A 60 -17.17 12.03 -26.73
CA ARG A 60 -18.51 12.55 -26.48
C ARG A 60 -18.56 13.87 -25.72
N ALA A 61 -17.44 14.32 -25.17
CA ALA A 61 -17.35 15.58 -24.42
C ALA A 61 -17.74 16.79 -25.29
N GLY A 62 -18.91 17.37 -25.06
CA GLY A 62 -19.43 18.50 -25.83
C GLY A 62 -18.65 19.80 -25.61
N HIS A 63 -18.28 20.49 -26.68
CA HIS A 63 -17.50 21.74 -26.57
C HIS A 63 -18.30 22.89 -25.96
N GLU A 64 -19.58 23.03 -26.30
CA GLU A 64 -20.45 24.05 -25.71
C GLU A 64 -20.60 23.85 -24.20
N TYR A 65 -20.82 22.61 -23.79
CA TYR A 65 -20.85 22.23 -22.38
C TYR A 65 -19.53 22.53 -21.67
N LEU A 66 -18.38 22.23 -22.31
CA LEU A 66 -17.06 22.59 -21.78
C LEU A 66 -16.92 24.08 -21.49
N PHE A 67 -17.36 24.95 -22.41
CA PHE A 67 -17.30 26.38 -22.18
C PHE A 67 -18.25 26.83 -21.07
N ALA A 68 -19.45 26.26 -20.98
CA ALA A 68 -20.41 26.55 -19.92
C ALA A 68 -19.90 26.12 -18.53
N VAL A 69 -19.28 24.94 -18.43
CA VAL A 69 -18.64 24.45 -17.19
C VAL A 69 -17.51 25.37 -16.78
N LEU A 70 -16.59 25.73 -17.70
CA LEU A 70 -15.50 26.66 -17.38
C LEU A 70 -16.02 28.02 -16.88
N ASP A 71 -17.11 28.51 -17.45
CA ASP A 71 -17.75 29.74 -17.02
C ASP A 71 -18.35 29.60 -15.61
N LYS A 72 -19.12 28.53 -15.37
CA LYS A 72 -19.79 28.28 -14.09
C LYS A 72 -18.83 28.07 -12.92
N PHE A 73 -17.67 27.45 -13.17
CA PHE A 73 -16.61 27.29 -12.19
C PHE A 73 -15.76 28.57 -11.99
N GLY A 74 -16.06 29.65 -12.71
CA GLY A 74 -15.42 30.95 -12.50
C GLY A 74 -14.03 31.08 -13.10
N PHE A 75 -13.67 30.27 -14.12
CA PHE A 75 -12.37 30.40 -14.76
C PHE A 75 -12.24 31.74 -15.50
N GLY A 76 -11.11 32.43 -15.30
CA GLY A 76 -10.87 33.75 -15.89
C GLY A 76 -10.85 33.74 -17.42
N ASN A 77 -11.28 34.86 -18.03
CA ASN A 77 -11.45 35.01 -19.48
C ASN A 77 -10.19 34.66 -20.29
N LYS A 78 -8.99 34.99 -19.79
CA LYS A 78 -7.73 34.61 -20.45
C LYS A 78 -7.64 33.09 -20.65
N PHE A 79 -7.87 32.31 -19.59
CA PHE A 79 -7.82 30.83 -19.67
C PHE A 79 -8.92 30.28 -20.58
N LYS A 80 -10.16 30.77 -20.45
CA LYS A 80 -11.27 30.36 -21.32
C LYS A 80 -10.97 30.62 -22.80
N ASN A 81 -10.39 31.77 -23.15
CA ASN A 81 -10.02 32.10 -24.52
C ASN A 81 -8.95 31.16 -25.07
N TRP A 82 -7.95 30.81 -24.26
CA TRP A 82 -6.97 29.79 -24.64
C TRP A 82 -7.60 28.43 -24.92
N ILE A 83 -8.54 27.97 -24.09
CA ILE A 83 -9.27 26.72 -24.35
C ILE A 83 -10.10 26.83 -25.64
N LYS A 84 -10.78 27.97 -25.87
CA LYS A 84 -11.55 28.20 -27.11
C LYS A 84 -10.70 28.05 -28.36
N ILE A 85 -9.45 28.52 -28.37
CA ILE A 85 -8.53 28.33 -29.51
C ILE A 85 -8.33 26.85 -29.86
N PHE A 86 -8.30 25.95 -28.86
CA PHE A 86 -8.08 24.52 -29.10
C PHE A 86 -9.33 23.74 -29.54
N TYR A 87 -10.53 24.26 -29.28
CA TYR A 87 -11.81 23.54 -29.42
C TYR A 87 -12.86 24.26 -30.29
N THR A 88 -12.58 25.44 -30.82
CA THR A 88 -13.47 26.15 -31.74
C THR A 88 -13.04 25.93 -33.19
N ASN A 89 -13.99 25.66 -34.08
CA ASN A 89 -13.74 25.45 -35.52
C ASN A 89 -12.65 24.41 -35.84
N ILE A 90 -12.58 23.35 -35.03
CA ILE A 90 -11.64 22.27 -35.25
C ILE A 90 -12.19 21.23 -36.24
N PHE A 91 -11.31 20.70 -37.07
CA PHE A 91 -11.61 19.68 -38.07
C PHE A 91 -10.71 18.46 -37.87
N SER A 92 -11.21 17.29 -38.25
CA SER A 92 -10.46 16.02 -38.23
C SER A 92 -10.71 15.24 -39.51
N SER A 93 -9.84 14.27 -39.79
CA SER A 93 -9.96 13.30 -40.88
C SER A 93 -9.49 11.95 -40.36
N VAL A 94 -10.09 10.86 -40.83
CA VAL A 94 -9.73 9.49 -40.44
C VAL A 94 -8.83 8.88 -41.51
N LYS A 95 -7.72 8.26 -41.10
CA LYS A 95 -6.87 7.47 -42.00
C LYS A 95 -7.33 6.02 -42.03
N CYS A 96 -7.88 5.57 -43.15
CA CYS A 96 -8.30 4.18 -43.38
C CYS A 96 -7.50 3.60 -44.55
N ASN A 97 -6.80 2.48 -44.33
CA ASN A 97 -6.03 1.76 -45.36
C ASN A 97 -5.06 2.64 -46.16
N GLY A 98 -4.42 3.62 -45.51
CA GLY A 98 -3.48 4.54 -46.15
C GLY A 98 -4.11 5.82 -46.71
N PHE A 99 -5.43 5.90 -46.86
CA PHE A 99 -6.16 7.04 -47.39
C PHE A 99 -6.81 7.88 -46.29
N LEU A 100 -6.93 9.19 -46.51
CA LEU A 100 -7.60 10.12 -45.61
C LEU A 100 -9.04 10.38 -46.06
N THR A 101 -9.98 10.40 -45.13
CA THR A 101 -11.35 10.87 -45.40
C THR A 101 -11.37 12.39 -45.63
N PRO A 102 -12.44 12.96 -46.20
CA PRO A 102 -12.67 14.40 -46.14
C PRO A 102 -12.64 14.92 -44.69
N TYR A 103 -12.26 16.19 -44.54
CA TYR A 103 -12.31 16.84 -43.24
C TYR A 103 -13.75 16.99 -42.76
N PHE A 104 -13.99 16.66 -41.49
CA PHE A 104 -15.25 16.90 -40.81
C PHE A 104 -15.02 17.74 -39.56
N ARG A 105 -15.97 18.62 -39.26
CA ARG A 105 -15.90 19.50 -38.09
C ARG A 105 -16.19 18.70 -36.82
N LEU A 106 -15.35 18.83 -35.80
CA LEU A 106 -15.59 18.25 -34.49
C LEU A 106 -16.39 19.24 -33.63
N LYS A 107 -17.55 18.80 -33.13
CA LYS A 107 -18.37 19.54 -32.14
C LYS A 107 -18.24 19.00 -30.71
N ASN A 108 -17.83 17.74 -30.63
CA ASN A 108 -17.57 17.01 -29.39
C ASN A 108 -16.18 16.39 -29.54
N SER A 109 -15.45 16.33 -28.43
CA SER A 109 -14.20 15.58 -28.21
C SER A 109 -13.20 16.43 -27.43
N VAL A 110 -12.63 15.84 -26.39
CA VAL A 110 -11.32 16.26 -25.86
C VAL A 110 -10.21 15.40 -26.48
N LYS A 111 -9.17 16.05 -27.00
CA LYS A 111 -8.13 15.39 -27.81
C LYS A 111 -7.33 14.36 -26.98
N GLN A 112 -7.43 13.08 -27.33
CA GLN A 112 -6.56 12.04 -26.74
C GLN A 112 -5.08 12.35 -27.01
N GLY A 113 -4.22 12.11 -26.02
CA GLY A 113 -2.79 12.44 -26.09
C GLY A 113 -2.46 13.92 -25.86
N CYS A 114 -3.44 14.82 -25.79
CA CYS A 114 -3.20 16.20 -25.42
C CYS A 114 -3.04 16.33 -23.88
N PRO A 115 -1.96 16.96 -23.37
CA PRO A 115 -1.69 17.00 -21.93
C PRO A 115 -2.77 17.66 -21.06
N ILE A 116 -3.62 18.52 -21.63
CA ILE A 116 -4.69 19.20 -20.88
C ILE A 116 -6.04 18.48 -20.96
N SER A 117 -6.22 17.57 -21.93
CA SER A 117 -7.54 16.99 -22.21
C SER A 117 -8.08 16.11 -21.08
N ALA A 118 -7.22 15.31 -20.44
CA ALA A 118 -7.64 14.53 -19.27
C ALA A 118 -8.05 15.43 -18.08
N LEU A 119 -7.34 16.54 -17.88
CA LEU A 119 -7.67 17.53 -16.83
C LEU A 119 -9.01 18.21 -17.12
N LEU A 120 -9.28 18.55 -18.39
CA LEU A 120 -10.56 19.12 -18.81
C LEU A 120 -11.69 18.11 -18.68
N TYR A 121 -11.47 16.85 -19.05
CA TYR A 121 -12.47 15.80 -18.91
C TYR A 121 -12.88 15.61 -17.44
N VAL A 122 -11.92 15.57 -16.52
CA VAL A 122 -12.21 15.49 -15.08
C VAL A 122 -13.07 16.67 -14.61
N LEU A 123 -12.77 17.90 -15.08
CA LEU A 123 -13.61 19.06 -14.79
C LEU A 123 -15.02 18.94 -15.40
N LEU A 124 -15.13 18.39 -16.60
CA LEU A 124 -16.40 18.17 -17.28
C LEU A 124 -17.29 17.13 -16.59
N ALA A 125 -16.69 16.13 -15.97
CA ALA A 125 -17.40 15.07 -15.25
C ALA A 125 -17.87 15.53 -13.85
N GLU A 126 -17.21 16.52 -13.26
CA GLU A 126 -17.49 16.99 -11.90
C GLU A 126 -18.96 17.43 -11.66
N PRO A 127 -19.64 18.16 -12.57
CA PRO A 127 -21.05 18.51 -12.41
C PRO A 127 -21.98 17.33 -12.15
N LEU A 128 -21.71 16.14 -12.72
CA LEU A 128 -22.50 14.94 -12.44
C LEU A 128 -22.36 14.53 -10.97
N SER A 129 -21.12 14.51 -10.47
CA SER A 129 -20.83 14.20 -9.06
C SER A 129 -21.49 15.21 -8.12
N ILE A 130 -21.44 16.50 -8.45
CA ILE A 130 -22.10 17.56 -7.67
C ILE A 130 -23.62 17.38 -7.69
N ALA A 131 -24.22 17.10 -8.85
CA ALA A 131 -25.67 16.92 -8.99
C ALA A 131 -26.17 15.73 -8.16
N ILE A 132 -25.47 14.59 -8.22
CA ILE A 132 -25.80 13.42 -7.41
C ILE A 132 -25.66 13.73 -5.92
N LYS A 133 -24.55 14.35 -5.51
CA LYS A 133 -24.30 14.64 -4.09
C LYS A 133 -25.30 15.59 -3.47
N LYS A 134 -25.72 16.62 -4.21
CA LYS A 134 -26.68 17.64 -3.74
C LYS A 134 -28.14 17.21 -3.80
N ASN A 135 -28.46 16.14 -4.52
CA ASN A 135 -29.83 15.64 -4.56
C ASN A 135 -30.16 14.92 -3.25
N CYS A 136 -31.14 15.43 -2.49
CA CYS A 136 -31.57 14.85 -1.21
C CYS A 136 -32.31 13.51 -1.38
N GLU A 137 -32.90 13.27 -2.56
CA GLU A 137 -33.57 12.02 -2.90
C GLU A 137 -32.57 10.89 -3.24
N ILE A 138 -31.29 11.23 -3.45
CA ILE A 138 -30.22 10.26 -3.65
C ILE A 138 -29.44 10.14 -2.35
N ARG A 139 -29.65 9.04 -1.62
CA ARG A 139 -28.98 8.77 -0.34
C ARG A 139 -27.83 7.78 -0.53
N GLY A 140 -26.70 8.10 0.07
CA GLY A 140 -25.50 7.28 0.10
C GLY A 140 -25.31 6.57 1.43
N VAL A 141 -24.20 5.84 1.55
CA VAL A 141 -23.84 5.19 2.82
C VAL A 141 -23.26 6.24 3.76
N VAL A 142 -23.82 6.34 4.96
CA VAL A 142 -23.32 7.24 6.01
C VAL A 142 -22.32 6.49 6.87
N ILE A 143 -21.12 7.06 7.04
CA ILE A 143 -20.12 6.50 7.95
C ILE A 143 -20.58 6.80 9.39
N PRO A 144 -20.86 5.79 10.23
CA PRO A 144 -21.44 6.03 11.55
C PRO A 144 -20.52 6.86 12.45
N ASN A 145 -21.11 7.59 13.40
CA ASN A 145 -20.42 8.54 14.28
C ASN A 145 -19.64 9.64 13.52
N THR A 146 -20.00 9.87 12.27
CA THR A 146 -19.53 10.99 11.45
C THR A 146 -20.72 11.60 10.71
N ASN A 147 -20.55 12.82 10.22
CA ASN A 147 -21.54 13.47 9.34
C ASN A 147 -21.17 13.29 7.85
N VAL A 148 -20.44 12.23 7.52
CA VAL A 148 -19.93 11.99 6.17
C VAL A 148 -20.80 10.96 5.47
N GLU A 149 -21.51 11.41 4.44
CA GLU A 149 -22.31 10.58 3.54
C GLU A 149 -21.56 10.37 2.22
N GLU A 150 -21.28 9.12 1.87
CA GLU A 150 -20.55 8.77 0.65
C GLU A 150 -21.49 8.16 -0.40
N LYS A 151 -21.58 8.86 -1.53
CA LYS A 151 -22.49 8.53 -2.65
C LYS A 151 -21.77 8.15 -3.92
N VAL A 152 -20.68 8.85 -4.25
CA VAL A 152 -20.06 8.85 -5.58
C VAL A 152 -18.56 8.72 -5.45
N PHE A 153 -17.95 7.81 -6.20
CA PHE A 153 -16.51 7.64 -6.32
C PHE A 153 -16.15 7.65 -7.80
N VAL A 154 -15.15 8.44 -8.18
CA VAL A 154 -14.83 8.63 -9.61
C VAL A 154 -13.34 8.43 -9.84
N HIS A 155 -13.02 7.76 -10.96
CA HIS A 155 -11.67 7.73 -11.52
C HIS A 155 -11.76 7.97 -13.03
N ALA A 156 -11.56 9.22 -13.43
CA ALA A 156 -11.84 9.68 -14.80
C ALA A 156 -13.32 9.44 -15.18
N ASP A 157 -13.60 8.54 -16.12
CA ASP A 157 -14.93 8.18 -16.60
C ASP A 157 -15.57 7.04 -15.79
N ASP A 158 -14.76 6.17 -15.18
CA ASP A 158 -15.23 5.13 -14.28
C ASP A 158 -15.89 5.76 -13.04
N THR A 159 -17.21 5.61 -12.94
CA THR A 159 -18.00 6.15 -11.83
C THR A 159 -18.63 5.00 -11.05
N THR A 160 -18.40 4.98 -9.74
CA THR A 160 -18.98 3.99 -8.83
C THR A 160 -19.83 4.70 -7.79
N LEU A 161 -21.03 4.18 -7.51
CA LEU A 161 -21.96 4.75 -6.54
C LEU A 161 -22.29 3.72 -5.45
N THR A 162 -22.48 4.21 -4.22
CA THR A 162 -22.92 3.41 -3.08
C THR A 162 -24.20 4.03 -2.53
N LEU A 163 -25.35 3.38 -2.78
CA LEU A 163 -26.68 3.96 -2.53
C LEU A 163 -27.50 3.08 -1.58
N VAL A 164 -28.20 3.66 -0.61
CA VAL A 164 -28.84 2.91 0.48
C VAL A 164 -30.26 2.42 0.20
N ASP A 165 -30.83 2.75 -0.96
CA ASP A 165 -32.17 2.29 -1.36
C ASP A 165 -32.38 2.36 -2.89
N LYS A 166 -33.42 1.67 -3.37
CA LYS A 166 -33.79 1.62 -4.80
C LYS A 166 -34.30 2.95 -5.36
N ASN A 167 -34.86 3.82 -4.52
CA ASN A 167 -35.33 5.14 -4.96
C ASN A 167 -34.13 6.00 -5.35
N SER A 168 -33.08 5.97 -4.54
CA SER A 168 -31.80 6.64 -4.78
C SER A 168 -31.16 6.16 -6.08
N VAL A 169 -31.21 4.85 -6.35
CA VAL A 169 -30.76 4.28 -7.63
C VAL A 169 -31.59 4.84 -8.80
N SER A 170 -32.91 4.82 -8.66
CA SER A 170 -33.83 5.27 -9.71
C SER A 170 -33.68 6.76 -10.00
N GLU A 171 -33.52 7.58 -8.96
CA GLU A 171 -33.30 9.02 -9.07
C GLU A 171 -31.93 9.34 -9.67
N THR A 172 -30.90 8.54 -9.38
CA THR A 172 -29.61 8.65 -10.05
C THR A 172 -29.75 8.53 -11.57
N PHE A 173 -30.57 7.59 -12.07
CA PHE A 173 -30.81 7.47 -13.50
C PHE A 173 -31.53 8.69 -14.09
N ARG A 174 -32.42 9.35 -13.34
CA ARG A 174 -33.04 10.62 -13.78
C ARG A 174 -32.01 11.75 -13.88
N VAL A 175 -31.11 11.84 -12.90
CA VAL A 175 -29.99 12.80 -12.93
C VAL A 175 -29.05 12.52 -14.10
N LEU A 176 -28.74 11.24 -14.38
CA LEU A 176 -27.91 10.82 -15.51
C LEU A 176 -28.56 11.23 -16.84
N GLU A 177 -29.86 11.02 -17.03
CA GLU A 177 -30.57 11.42 -18.25
C GLU A 177 -30.50 12.94 -18.49
N LEU A 178 -30.59 13.75 -17.43
CA LEU A 178 -30.40 15.20 -17.53
C LEU A 178 -28.95 15.55 -17.89
N TYR A 179 -27.98 14.89 -17.26
CA TYR A 179 -26.56 15.09 -17.52
C TYR A 179 -26.17 14.69 -18.95
N GLU A 180 -26.70 13.59 -19.50
CA GLU A 180 -26.49 13.17 -20.89
C GLU A 180 -26.94 14.26 -21.88
N LYS A 181 -28.14 14.84 -21.65
CA LYS A 181 -28.70 15.92 -22.48
C LYS A 181 -27.84 17.18 -22.43
N ALA A 182 -27.29 17.52 -21.27
CA ALA A 182 -26.48 18.74 -21.09
C ALA A 182 -25.04 18.60 -21.61
N SER A 183 -24.40 17.44 -21.37
CA SER A 183 -22.96 17.25 -21.59
C SER A 183 -22.60 16.61 -22.94
N GLY A 184 -23.55 15.91 -23.57
CA GLY A 184 -23.31 15.04 -24.71
C GLY A 184 -22.76 13.65 -24.33
N ALA A 185 -22.43 13.43 -23.05
CA ALA A 185 -22.05 12.12 -22.53
C ALA A 185 -23.18 11.11 -22.70
N LYS A 186 -22.83 9.82 -22.71
CA LYS A 186 -23.79 8.74 -22.81
C LYS A 186 -23.37 7.58 -21.92
N LEU A 187 -24.30 7.08 -21.12
CA LEU A 187 -24.12 5.90 -20.30
C LEU A 187 -24.14 4.65 -21.19
N ASN A 188 -23.12 3.83 -21.05
CA ASN A 188 -23.05 2.52 -21.65
C ASN A 188 -23.80 1.51 -20.77
N LYS A 189 -25.07 1.31 -21.10
CA LYS A 189 -25.97 0.45 -20.32
C LYS A 189 -25.56 -1.02 -20.28
N GLU A 190 -24.90 -1.51 -21.33
CA GLU A 190 -24.46 -2.91 -21.43
C GLU A 190 -23.25 -3.22 -20.55
N LYS A 191 -22.39 -2.22 -20.31
CA LYS A 191 -21.21 -2.34 -19.44
C LYS A 191 -21.42 -1.81 -18.03
N SER A 192 -22.53 -1.10 -17.81
CA SER A 192 -22.91 -0.65 -16.48
C SER A 192 -23.53 -1.79 -15.69
N GLU A 193 -23.15 -1.90 -14.43
CA GLU A 193 -23.45 -3.03 -13.57
C GLU A 193 -23.98 -2.56 -12.22
N VAL A 194 -24.86 -3.33 -11.59
CA VAL A 194 -25.33 -3.11 -10.22
C VAL A 194 -25.17 -4.38 -9.40
N LEU A 195 -24.65 -4.24 -8.19
CA LEU A 195 -24.53 -5.30 -7.20
C LEU A 195 -25.27 -4.88 -5.93
N ALA A 196 -26.29 -5.64 -5.53
CA ALA A 196 -26.93 -5.47 -4.23
C ALA A 196 -26.01 -5.98 -3.11
N LEU A 197 -25.95 -5.29 -1.98
CA LEU A 197 -25.12 -5.62 -0.82
C LEU A 197 -25.93 -5.51 0.48
N GLY A 198 -25.48 -6.21 1.53
CA GLY A 198 -26.17 -6.31 2.81
C GLY A 198 -27.63 -6.76 2.63
N LYS A 199 -28.58 -5.92 3.07
CA LYS A 199 -30.03 -6.19 2.95
C LYS A 199 -30.61 -5.94 1.55
N GLY A 200 -29.82 -5.40 0.63
CA GLY A 200 -30.28 -5.05 -0.72
C GLY A 200 -30.77 -6.25 -1.51
N LYS A 201 -31.87 -6.07 -2.23
CA LYS A 201 -32.45 -7.10 -3.12
C LYS A 201 -32.97 -6.43 -4.38
N ILE A 202 -32.56 -6.92 -5.54
CA ILE A 202 -33.02 -6.38 -6.82
C ILE A 202 -34.15 -7.27 -7.35
N CYS A 203 -35.21 -6.64 -7.89
CA CYS A 203 -36.27 -7.37 -8.58
C CYS A 203 -36.28 -7.03 -10.07
N SER A 204 -37.00 -7.84 -10.85
CA SER A 204 -37.04 -7.67 -12.31
C SER A 204 -37.61 -6.32 -12.76
N ASN A 205 -38.50 -5.69 -11.98
CA ASN A 205 -39.03 -4.37 -12.32
C ASN A 205 -37.99 -3.26 -12.13
N ASP A 206 -37.10 -3.39 -11.14
CA ASP A 206 -35.99 -2.45 -10.93
C ASP A 206 -35.06 -2.45 -12.15
N LEU A 207 -34.66 -3.63 -12.61
CA LEU A 207 -33.79 -3.79 -13.78
C LEU A 207 -34.44 -3.28 -15.08
N LYS A 208 -35.76 -3.43 -15.25
CA LYS A 208 -36.48 -2.86 -16.40
C LYS A 208 -36.39 -1.34 -16.44
N PHE A 209 -36.40 -0.69 -15.27
CA PHE A 209 -36.28 0.77 -15.17
C PHE A 209 -34.83 1.23 -15.36
N TRP A 210 -33.89 0.64 -14.60
CA TRP A 210 -32.47 1.02 -14.64
C TRP A 210 -31.80 0.68 -15.98
N LYS A 211 -32.23 -0.43 -16.59
CA LYS A 211 -31.70 -0.95 -17.88
C LYS A 211 -30.18 -1.16 -17.82
N ILE A 212 -29.69 -1.72 -16.72
CA ILE A 212 -28.29 -2.13 -16.54
C ILE A 212 -28.22 -3.59 -16.08
N LYS A 213 -27.04 -4.18 -16.12
CA LYS A 213 -26.83 -5.58 -15.77
C LYS A 213 -26.75 -5.77 -14.26
N GLU A 214 -27.46 -6.75 -13.72
CA GLU A 214 -27.26 -7.21 -12.34
C GLU A 214 -26.02 -8.11 -12.26
N CYS A 215 -25.21 -7.89 -11.23
CA CYS A 215 -24.15 -8.80 -10.80
C CYS A 215 -24.63 -9.60 -9.60
N ASP A 216 -24.57 -10.93 -9.68
CA ASP A 216 -25.06 -11.79 -8.61
C ASP A 216 -24.15 -11.73 -7.37
N GLU A 217 -22.84 -11.89 -7.59
CA GLU A 217 -21.85 -12.14 -6.53
C GLU A 217 -20.69 -11.14 -6.51
N VAL A 218 -20.17 -10.75 -7.67
CA VAL A 218 -18.93 -9.98 -7.80
C VAL A 218 -18.98 -8.94 -8.92
N LEU A 219 -18.20 -7.88 -8.76
CA LEU A 219 -18.08 -6.75 -9.67
C LEU A 219 -16.62 -6.29 -9.74
N GLN A 220 -16.17 -5.86 -10.92
CA GLN A 220 -14.78 -5.39 -11.10
C GLN A 220 -14.68 -3.86 -11.01
N LEU A 221 -13.98 -3.35 -10.01
CA LEU A 221 -13.67 -1.94 -9.79
C LEU A 221 -12.20 -1.64 -10.11
N LEU A 222 -11.95 -0.82 -11.14
CA LEU A 222 -10.60 -0.36 -11.50
C LEU A 222 -9.57 -1.51 -11.58
N GLY A 223 -10.00 -2.67 -12.12
CA GLY A 223 -9.16 -3.87 -12.24
C GLY A 223 -9.11 -4.79 -11.02
N ILE A 224 -9.88 -4.53 -9.97
CA ILE A 224 -9.99 -5.33 -8.74
C ILE A 224 -11.40 -5.89 -8.60
N TRP A 225 -11.53 -7.19 -8.40
CA TRP A 225 -12.79 -7.85 -8.13
C TRP A 225 -13.18 -7.70 -6.65
N VAL A 226 -14.39 -7.21 -6.41
CA VAL A 226 -15.00 -7.06 -5.09
C VAL A 226 -16.42 -7.63 -5.13
N GLY A 227 -16.97 -8.04 -3.99
CA GLY A 227 -18.34 -8.56 -3.96
C GLY A 227 -18.66 -9.33 -2.69
N LYS A 228 -19.82 -10.00 -2.70
CA LYS A 228 -20.34 -10.81 -1.58
C LYS A 228 -19.47 -12.05 -1.35
N ASN A 229 -19.09 -12.72 -2.44
CA ASN A 229 -18.29 -13.93 -2.37
C ASN A 229 -16.79 -13.60 -2.31
N LYS A 230 -16.25 -13.52 -1.10
CA LYS A 230 -14.84 -13.24 -0.82
C LYS A 230 -13.90 -14.24 -1.51
N THR A 231 -14.21 -15.54 -1.47
CA THR A 231 -13.42 -16.59 -2.13
C THR A 231 -13.36 -16.44 -3.65
N LEU A 232 -14.48 -16.10 -4.28
CA LEU A 232 -14.52 -15.84 -5.72
C LEU A 232 -13.72 -14.59 -6.08
N CYS A 233 -13.83 -13.52 -5.30
CA CYS A 233 -13.03 -12.30 -5.47
C CYS A 233 -11.52 -12.59 -5.38
N GLU A 234 -11.09 -13.34 -4.36
CA GLU A 234 -9.70 -13.77 -4.20
C GLU A 234 -9.20 -14.51 -5.44
N ASN A 235 -9.95 -15.52 -5.91
CA ASN A 235 -9.56 -16.32 -7.05
C ASN A 235 -9.46 -15.46 -8.32
N LEU A 236 -10.45 -14.59 -8.60
CA LEU A 236 -10.43 -13.72 -9.77
C LEU A 236 -9.27 -12.70 -9.72
N ASN A 237 -8.94 -12.18 -8.54
CA ASN A 237 -7.86 -11.21 -8.35
C ASN A 237 -6.46 -11.81 -8.49
N TRP A 238 -6.26 -13.07 -8.08
CA TRP A 238 -4.93 -13.67 -7.98
C TRP A 238 -4.64 -14.73 -9.02
N GLU A 239 -5.61 -15.56 -9.42
CA GLU A 239 -5.40 -16.66 -10.37
C GLU A 239 -4.94 -16.13 -11.74
N SER A 240 -5.63 -15.10 -12.24
CA SER A 240 -5.27 -14.43 -13.50
C SER A 240 -3.84 -13.87 -13.51
N LYS A 241 -3.37 -13.38 -12.35
CA LYS A 241 -2.00 -12.89 -12.16
C LYS A 241 -0.98 -14.02 -12.13
N VAL A 242 -1.27 -15.11 -11.43
CA VAL A 242 -0.41 -16.30 -11.42
C VAL A 242 -0.25 -16.86 -12.82
N GLN A 243 -1.33 -16.92 -13.61
CA GLN A 243 -1.27 -17.35 -15.01
C GLN A 243 -0.42 -16.40 -15.86
N SER A 244 -0.60 -15.07 -15.70
CA SER A 244 0.20 -14.07 -16.40
C SER A 244 1.70 -14.17 -16.05
N ILE A 245 2.01 -14.34 -14.76
CA ILE A 245 3.38 -14.57 -14.26
C ILE A 245 3.97 -15.85 -14.85
N THR A 246 3.20 -16.93 -14.87
CA THR A 246 3.65 -18.22 -15.40
C THR A 246 3.98 -18.13 -16.89
N LYS A 247 3.18 -17.42 -17.69
CA LYS A 247 3.47 -17.16 -19.12
C LYS A 247 4.79 -16.41 -19.30
N ILE A 248 5.03 -15.36 -18.50
CA ILE A 248 6.29 -14.61 -18.54
C ILE A 248 7.47 -15.50 -18.15
N LEU A 249 7.35 -16.25 -17.06
CA LEU A 249 8.39 -17.17 -16.62
C LEU A 249 8.75 -18.19 -17.69
N ASN A 250 7.75 -18.81 -18.33
CA ASN A 250 7.98 -19.79 -19.38
C ASN A 250 8.73 -19.19 -20.58
N PHE A 251 8.37 -17.97 -20.99
CA PHE A 251 9.09 -17.26 -22.05
C PHE A 251 10.55 -16.98 -21.68
N TRP A 252 10.81 -16.47 -20.47
CA TRP A 252 12.17 -16.13 -20.05
C TRP A 252 13.02 -17.35 -19.67
N LYS A 253 12.41 -18.48 -19.32
CA LYS A 253 13.10 -19.77 -19.12
C LYS A 253 13.82 -20.24 -20.39
N MET A 254 13.36 -19.82 -21.58
CA MET A 254 14.00 -20.15 -22.85
C MET A 254 15.31 -19.37 -23.10
N ARG A 255 15.66 -18.40 -22.24
CA ARG A 255 16.87 -17.58 -22.39
C ARG A 255 17.89 -17.94 -21.32
N HIS A 256 19.16 -17.96 -21.72
CA HIS A 256 20.27 -18.08 -20.80
C HIS A 256 20.45 -16.76 -20.05
N LEU A 257 19.92 -16.72 -18.82
CA LEU A 257 20.02 -15.57 -17.94
C LEU A 257 20.89 -15.90 -16.72
N THR A 258 21.70 -14.93 -16.33
CA THR A 258 22.44 -14.96 -15.08
C THR A 258 21.51 -14.85 -13.87
N LEU A 259 21.98 -15.20 -12.66
CA LEU A 259 21.20 -15.03 -11.43
C LEU A 259 20.66 -13.59 -11.26
N HIS A 260 21.52 -12.60 -11.46
CA HIS A 260 21.13 -11.18 -11.42
C HIS A 260 20.13 -10.82 -12.52
N GLY A 261 20.31 -11.37 -13.73
CA GLY A 261 19.36 -11.20 -14.84
C GLY A 261 17.98 -11.74 -14.50
N ARG A 262 17.90 -12.91 -13.85
CA ARG A 262 16.62 -13.49 -13.42
C ARG A 262 15.95 -12.69 -12.32
N VAL A 263 16.71 -12.22 -11.32
CA VAL A 263 16.15 -11.32 -10.30
C VAL A 263 15.63 -10.04 -10.94
N SER A 264 16.32 -9.51 -11.95
CA SER A 264 15.86 -8.34 -12.70
C SER A 264 14.53 -8.61 -13.42
N VAL A 265 14.40 -9.77 -14.08
CA VAL A 265 13.13 -10.21 -14.69
C VAL A 265 12.01 -10.35 -13.66
N ILE A 266 12.29 -10.99 -12.51
CA ILE A 266 11.32 -11.14 -11.42
C ILE A 266 10.86 -9.75 -10.93
N SER A 267 11.79 -8.88 -10.58
CA SER A 267 11.49 -7.55 -10.02
C SER A 267 10.79 -6.62 -11.01
N ALA A 268 11.25 -6.58 -12.27
CA ALA A 268 10.73 -5.64 -13.26
C ALA A 268 9.44 -6.12 -13.95
N LEU A 269 9.31 -7.41 -14.23
CA LEU A 269 8.21 -7.94 -15.06
C LEU A 269 7.15 -8.72 -14.26
N LEU A 270 7.56 -9.49 -13.25
CA LEU A 270 6.60 -10.29 -12.47
C LEU A 270 6.00 -9.45 -11.36
N MET A 271 6.87 -8.87 -10.53
CA MET A 271 6.44 -8.17 -9.34
C MET A 271 5.63 -6.90 -9.65
N SER A 272 5.96 -6.20 -10.73
CA SER A 272 5.19 -5.04 -11.21
C SER A 272 3.72 -5.36 -11.48
N LYS A 273 3.38 -6.60 -11.87
CA LYS A 273 1.98 -7.04 -12.05
C LYS A 273 1.22 -7.20 -10.74
N LEU A 274 1.91 -7.40 -9.63
CA LEU A 274 1.31 -7.65 -8.32
C LEU A 274 1.05 -6.35 -7.56
N TRP A 275 1.92 -5.34 -7.75
CA TRP A 275 1.97 -4.11 -6.94
C TRP A 275 0.63 -3.43 -6.76
N TYR A 276 -0.10 -3.19 -7.85
CA TYR A 276 -1.39 -2.51 -7.77
C TYR A 276 -2.41 -3.27 -6.91
N THR A 277 -2.55 -4.59 -7.06
CA THR A 277 -3.50 -5.35 -6.23
C THR A 277 -3.01 -5.50 -4.80
N LEU A 278 -1.72 -5.69 -4.56
CA LEU A 278 -1.17 -5.73 -3.21
C LEU A 278 -1.39 -4.41 -2.45
N MET A 279 -1.50 -3.28 -3.14
CA MET A 279 -1.80 -1.99 -2.51
C MET A 279 -3.20 -1.94 -1.89
N VAL A 280 -4.17 -2.69 -2.42
CA VAL A 280 -5.59 -2.56 -2.07
C VAL A 280 -6.23 -3.84 -1.51
N VAL A 281 -5.66 -5.01 -1.82
CA VAL A 281 -6.15 -6.32 -1.37
C VAL A 281 -4.99 -7.12 -0.79
N ASN A 282 -5.27 -7.93 0.22
CA ASN A 282 -4.27 -8.83 0.79
C ASN A 282 -4.03 -10.01 -0.17
N ILE A 283 -2.80 -10.54 -0.16
CA ILE A 283 -2.51 -11.78 -0.86
C ILE A 283 -2.80 -12.98 0.07
N PRO A 284 -3.70 -13.90 -0.30
CA PRO A 284 -3.88 -15.14 0.44
C PRO A 284 -2.58 -15.94 0.48
N GLU A 285 -2.33 -16.61 1.61
CA GLU A 285 -1.09 -17.37 1.83
C GLU A 285 -0.83 -18.38 0.70
N LYS A 286 -1.89 -19.06 0.23
CA LYS A 286 -1.83 -20.02 -0.89
C LYS A 286 -1.15 -19.41 -2.14
N TYR A 287 -1.52 -18.18 -2.51
CA TYR A 287 -1.00 -17.50 -3.69
C TYR A 287 0.38 -16.92 -3.44
N CYS A 288 0.66 -16.44 -2.23
CA CYS A 288 1.99 -15.96 -1.86
C CYS A 288 3.03 -17.09 -1.97
N ILE A 289 2.74 -18.26 -1.38
CA ILE A 289 3.62 -19.44 -1.44
C ILE A 289 3.78 -19.90 -2.89
N LEU A 290 2.69 -19.99 -3.65
CA LEU A 290 2.72 -20.42 -5.05
C LEU A 290 3.60 -19.52 -5.92
N ILE A 291 3.43 -18.20 -5.83
CA ILE A 291 4.23 -17.24 -6.60
C ILE A 291 5.70 -17.28 -6.14
N LYS A 292 5.94 -17.34 -4.83
CA LYS A 292 7.29 -17.45 -4.26
C LYS A 292 8.02 -18.68 -4.81
N ASN A 293 7.37 -19.84 -4.79
CA ASN A 293 7.96 -21.09 -5.31
C ASN A 293 8.27 -21.00 -6.80
N LYS A 294 7.35 -20.48 -7.62
CA LYS A 294 7.59 -20.26 -9.06
C LYS A 294 8.78 -19.32 -9.31
N CYS A 295 8.92 -18.26 -8.52
CA CYS A 295 10.05 -17.33 -8.63
C CYS A 295 11.37 -17.99 -8.23
N LEU A 296 11.39 -18.83 -7.20
CA LEU A 296 12.58 -19.57 -6.76
C LEU A 296 12.97 -20.67 -7.75
N GLU A 297 12.01 -21.43 -8.28
CA GLU A 297 12.24 -22.39 -9.37
C GLU A 297 12.86 -21.71 -10.58
N PHE A 298 12.34 -20.53 -10.97
CA PHE A 298 12.93 -19.75 -12.05
C PHE A 298 14.35 -19.27 -11.70
N LEU A 299 14.54 -18.69 -10.51
CA LEU A 299 15.84 -18.20 -10.07
C LEU A 299 16.91 -19.29 -10.13
N TRP A 300 16.59 -20.52 -9.72
CA TRP A 300 17.53 -21.64 -9.64
C TRP A 300 17.48 -22.62 -10.82
N ASN A 301 16.76 -22.33 -11.91
CA ASN A 301 16.61 -23.25 -13.05
C ASN A 301 16.05 -24.63 -12.64
N ASN A 302 15.02 -24.63 -11.79
CA ASN A 302 14.41 -25.82 -11.18
C ASN A 302 15.40 -26.68 -10.35
N LYS A 303 16.58 -26.14 -10.01
CA LYS A 303 17.52 -26.79 -9.08
C LYS A 303 17.20 -26.39 -7.63
N PRO A 304 17.61 -27.20 -6.64
CA PRO A 304 17.50 -26.81 -5.24
C PRO A 304 18.19 -25.47 -4.96
N PRO A 305 17.58 -24.57 -4.15
CA PRO A 305 18.21 -23.32 -3.73
C PRO A 305 19.54 -23.56 -3.03
N LEU A 306 20.61 -22.93 -3.53
CA LEU A 306 21.97 -23.08 -2.96
C LEU A 306 22.27 -22.03 -1.89
N VAL A 307 21.48 -20.95 -1.84
CA VAL A 307 21.58 -19.86 -0.88
C VAL A 307 20.23 -19.72 -0.19
N ALA A 308 20.26 -19.52 1.13
CA ALA A 308 19.06 -19.40 1.94
C ALA A 308 18.22 -18.17 1.54
N TYR A 309 16.89 -18.28 1.70
CA TYR A 309 15.95 -17.25 1.26
C TYR A 309 16.18 -15.89 1.96
N ASP A 310 16.41 -15.94 3.27
CA ASP A 310 16.75 -14.82 4.15
C ASP A 310 18.09 -14.15 3.82
N VAL A 311 18.92 -14.76 2.98
CA VAL A 311 20.17 -14.18 2.47
C VAL A 311 19.96 -13.56 1.09
N ILE A 312 19.22 -14.21 0.18
CA ILE A 312 19.03 -13.68 -1.19
C ILE A 312 18.19 -12.39 -1.22
N ILE A 313 17.31 -12.18 -0.23
CA ILE A 313 16.53 -10.94 -0.10
C ILE A 313 17.39 -9.73 0.29
N ASN A 314 18.59 -9.95 0.84
CA ASN A 314 19.48 -8.88 1.26
C ASN A 314 19.90 -8.03 0.06
N LYS A 315 20.30 -6.79 0.34
CA LYS A 315 20.96 -5.95 -0.66
C LYS A 315 22.22 -6.64 -1.17
N VAL A 316 22.60 -6.34 -2.41
CA VAL A 316 23.82 -6.86 -3.03
C VAL A 316 25.06 -6.51 -2.19
N ILE A 317 25.10 -5.31 -1.59
CA ILE A 317 26.23 -4.89 -0.73
C ILE A 317 26.36 -5.69 0.57
N ASP A 318 25.28 -6.33 1.03
CA ASP A 318 25.25 -7.18 2.22
C ASP A 318 25.31 -8.68 1.82
N GLY A 319 25.71 -8.97 0.57
CA GLY A 319 25.89 -10.33 0.06
C GLY A 319 24.61 -11.05 -0.35
N GLY A 320 23.54 -10.33 -0.64
CA GLY A 320 22.32 -10.91 -1.24
C GLY A 320 22.20 -10.67 -2.74
N LEU A 321 21.00 -10.90 -3.28
CA LEU A 321 20.66 -10.65 -4.68
C LEU A 321 19.64 -9.52 -4.84
N ASN A 322 19.21 -8.87 -3.75
CA ASN A 322 18.08 -7.95 -3.70
C ASN A 322 16.79 -8.61 -4.22
N PHE A 323 16.58 -9.88 -3.86
CA PHE A 323 15.39 -10.63 -4.26
C PHE A 323 14.13 -10.02 -3.62
N PRO A 324 13.05 -9.79 -4.38
CA PRO A 324 11.84 -9.17 -3.86
C PRO A 324 11.02 -10.13 -2.99
N ASP A 325 10.69 -9.72 -1.77
CA ASP A 325 9.77 -10.41 -0.89
C ASP A 325 8.34 -9.83 -0.99
N ILE A 326 7.38 -10.69 -1.35
CA ILE A 326 5.99 -10.28 -1.64
C ILE A 326 5.28 -9.80 -0.37
N LEU A 327 5.45 -10.50 0.75
CA LEU A 327 4.78 -10.17 2.02
C LEU A 327 5.33 -8.87 2.60
N GLN A 328 6.66 -8.71 2.62
CA GLN A 328 7.26 -7.46 3.09
C GLN A 328 6.87 -6.27 2.19
N LYS A 329 6.67 -6.50 0.89
CA LYS A 329 6.16 -5.45 0.01
C LYS A 329 4.72 -5.07 0.31
N MET A 330 3.85 -6.06 0.58
CA MET A 330 2.48 -5.81 1.02
C MET A 330 2.45 -4.97 2.30
N TYR A 331 3.22 -5.37 3.31
CA TYR A 331 3.33 -4.62 4.57
C TYR A 331 3.87 -3.20 4.35
N ALA A 332 4.85 -3.01 3.47
CA ALA A 332 5.32 -1.68 3.10
C ALA A 332 4.25 -0.82 2.42
N PHE A 333 3.31 -1.40 1.66
CA PHE A 333 2.16 -0.67 1.13
C PHE A 333 1.18 -0.29 2.24
N ARG A 334 0.91 -1.17 3.20
CA ARG A 334 0.06 -0.83 4.36
C ARG A 334 0.65 0.30 5.20
N LEU A 335 1.96 0.29 5.42
CA LEU A 335 2.67 1.37 6.11
C LEU A 335 2.63 2.70 5.33
N LYS A 336 2.67 2.66 3.98
CA LYS A 336 2.41 3.85 3.15
C LYS A 336 0.97 4.36 3.29
N TYR A 337 -0.02 3.48 3.49
CA TYR A 337 -1.37 3.91 3.82
C TYR A 337 -1.43 4.58 5.20
N LEU A 338 -0.76 4.02 6.22
CA LEU A 338 -0.64 4.67 7.53
C LEU A 338 0.05 6.03 7.46
N SER A 339 1.13 6.16 6.66
CA SER A 339 1.78 7.46 6.49
C SER A 339 0.85 8.51 5.89
N ARG A 340 -0.06 8.10 4.99
CA ARG A 340 -1.12 8.97 4.47
C ARG A 340 -2.16 9.28 5.53
N LEU A 341 -2.50 8.36 6.42
CA LEU A 341 -3.43 8.59 7.53
C LEU A 341 -2.94 9.74 8.42
N PHE A 342 -1.65 9.78 8.75
CA PHE A 342 -1.01 10.84 9.55
C PHE A 342 -0.91 12.20 8.83
N ASP A 343 -0.89 12.23 7.49
CA ASP A 343 -0.82 13.49 6.74
C ASP A 343 -2.19 14.17 6.69
N GLU A 344 -2.40 15.21 7.49
CA GLU A 344 -3.65 15.99 7.53
C GLU A 344 -4.05 16.60 6.18
N ASN A 345 -3.06 16.94 5.34
CA ASN A 345 -3.31 17.52 4.02
C ASN A 345 -3.76 16.47 3.01
N TYR A 346 -3.56 15.18 3.31
CA TYR A 346 -4.03 14.08 2.48
C TYR A 346 -5.52 13.84 2.71
N CYS A 347 -6.35 14.45 1.87
CA CYS A 347 -7.78 14.18 1.88
C CYS A 347 -8.07 12.83 1.22
N ALA A 348 -8.62 11.86 1.95
CA ALA A 348 -9.15 10.62 1.38
C ALA A 348 -10.28 10.06 2.23
N ILE A 349 -11.27 9.48 1.57
CA ILE A 349 -12.52 9.02 2.20
C ILE A 349 -12.25 7.82 3.11
N TRP A 350 -11.41 6.88 2.64
CA TRP A 350 -11.01 5.70 3.40
C TRP A 350 -10.41 6.03 4.78
N LYS A 351 -9.94 7.27 5.02
CA LYS A 351 -9.48 7.66 6.36
C LYS A 351 -10.60 7.62 7.39
N GLN A 352 -11.79 8.10 7.05
CA GLN A 352 -12.90 8.15 8.00
C GLN A 352 -13.43 6.76 8.32
N THR A 353 -13.56 5.89 7.31
CA THR A 353 -13.89 4.47 7.50
C THR A 353 -12.81 3.74 8.29
N CYS A 354 -11.53 3.99 8.03
CA CYS A 354 -10.42 3.44 8.82
C CYS A 354 -10.55 3.78 10.31
N LEU A 355 -10.77 5.06 10.64
CA LEU A 355 -10.94 5.50 12.02
C LEU A 355 -12.22 4.92 12.66
N TYR A 356 -13.28 4.72 11.87
CA TYR A 356 -14.48 4.04 12.33
C TYR A 356 -14.19 2.57 12.68
N PHE A 357 -13.51 1.82 11.81
CA PHE A 357 -13.15 0.43 12.11
C PHE A 357 -12.26 0.32 13.35
N PHE A 358 -11.29 1.22 13.51
CA PHE A 358 -10.47 1.25 14.73
C PHE A 358 -11.32 1.48 15.99
N SER A 359 -12.34 2.35 15.91
CA SER A 359 -13.24 2.63 17.06
C SER A 359 -14.03 1.41 17.55
N LYS A 360 -14.21 0.39 16.69
CA LYS A 360 -14.90 -0.86 17.02
C LYS A 360 -14.01 -1.86 17.75
N PHE A 361 -12.70 -1.62 17.84
CA PHE A 361 -11.78 -2.54 18.48
C PHE A 361 -12.05 -2.66 19.99
N GLU A 362 -12.41 -3.87 20.44
CA GLU A 362 -12.65 -4.25 21.84
C GLU A 362 -13.51 -3.24 22.65
N ASN A 363 -14.43 -2.51 22.00
CA ASN A 363 -15.23 -1.42 22.59
C ASN A 363 -14.43 -0.30 23.27
N MET A 364 -13.13 -0.19 22.98
CA MET A 364 -12.28 0.84 23.58
C MET A 364 -12.53 2.24 22.98
N ASN A 365 -13.30 2.32 21.88
CA ASN A 365 -13.61 3.55 21.16
C ASN A 365 -12.36 4.38 20.81
N LEU A 366 -11.27 3.68 20.44
CA LEU A 366 -10.03 4.29 19.99
C LEU A 366 -10.08 4.52 18.48
N ARG A 367 -9.85 5.75 18.03
CA ARG A 367 -9.72 6.09 16.61
C ARG A 367 -8.26 5.91 16.20
N ILE A 368 -7.57 7.01 15.92
CA ILE A 368 -6.15 6.96 15.55
C ILE A 368 -5.29 6.50 16.73
N GLU A 369 -5.80 6.69 17.95
CA GLU A 369 -5.17 6.31 19.22
C GLU A 369 -4.89 4.80 19.33
N LEU A 370 -5.60 3.95 18.57
CA LEU A 370 -5.34 2.51 18.53
C LEU A 370 -3.88 2.20 18.11
N LEU A 371 -3.24 3.13 17.40
CA LEU A 371 -1.85 3.01 16.97
C LEU A 371 -0.83 3.17 18.12
N PHE A 372 -1.24 3.60 19.32
CA PHE A 372 -0.40 3.51 20.53
C PHE A 372 -0.39 2.11 21.14
N CYS A 373 -1.35 1.25 20.80
CA CYS A 373 -1.50 -0.04 21.44
C CYS A 373 -0.59 -1.10 20.79
N ASP A 374 0.05 -1.94 21.62
CA ASP A 374 0.73 -3.16 21.18
C ASP A 374 -0.28 -4.32 21.12
N LEU A 375 -0.68 -4.67 19.90
CA LEU A 375 -1.70 -5.67 19.64
C LEU A 375 -1.12 -7.05 19.29
N ARG A 376 0.20 -7.27 19.40
CA ARG A 376 0.86 -8.52 18.95
C ARG A 376 0.32 -9.80 19.62
N LYS A 377 -0.24 -9.67 20.82
CA LYS A 377 -0.82 -10.79 21.60
C LYS A 377 -2.35 -10.81 21.59
N ARG A 378 -3.00 -10.02 20.73
CA ARG A 378 -4.46 -9.85 20.68
C ARG A 378 -5.01 -10.36 19.36
N LYS A 379 -6.26 -10.80 19.37
CA LYS A 379 -7.00 -11.10 18.15
C LYS A 379 -7.56 -9.79 17.61
N ILE A 380 -7.35 -9.53 16.32
CA ILE A 380 -7.80 -8.32 15.63
C ILE A 380 -8.88 -8.62 14.58
N ASP A 381 -9.52 -9.78 14.69
CA ASP A 381 -10.48 -10.32 13.72
C ASP A 381 -11.72 -9.42 13.52
N VAL A 382 -11.98 -8.52 14.48
CA VAL A 382 -13.07 -7.52 14.42
C VAL A 382 -12.83 -6.45 13.34
N LEU A 383 -11.56 -6.21 12.97
CA LEU A 383 -11.20 -5.27 11.92
C LEU A 383 -11.34 -5.92 10.54
N PRO A 384 -11.66 -5.18 9.47
CA PRO A 384 -11.59 -5.72 8.11
C PRO A 384 -10.18 -6.20 7.77
N GLU A 385 -10.09 -7.21 6.90
CA GLU A 385 -8.84 -7.95 6.61
C GLU A 385 -7.67 -7.03 6.19
N PHE A 386 -7.97 -5.97 5.43
CA PHE A 386 -6.97 -4.98 5.04
C PHE A 386 -6.39 -4.24 6.25
N TYR A 387 -7.24 -3.85 7.20
CA TYR A 387 -6.84 -3.14 8.41
C TYR A 387 -6.17 -4.05 9.42
N GLN A 388 -6.50 -5.34 9.45
CA GLN A 388 -5.71 -6.34 10.19
C GLN A 388 -4.27 -6.38 9.68
N SER A 389 -4.09 -6.50 8.36
CA SER A 389 -2.76 -6.48 7.73
C SER A 389 -2.03 -5.16 7.99
N MET A 390 -2.75 -4.04 8.02
CA MET A 390 -2.20 -2.73 8.36
C MET A 390 -1.69 -2.67 9.80
N MET A 391 -2.49 -3.13 10.76
CA MET A 391 -2.09 -3.18 12.17
C MET A 391 -0.90 -4.13 12.36
N LEU A 392 -0.89 -5.32 11.75
CA LEU A 392 0.26 -6.22 11.80
C LEU A 392 1.53 -5.57 11.22
N SER A 393 1.40 -4.82 10.14
CA SER A 393 2.52 -4.08 9.53
C SER A 393 3.04 -2.99 10.47
N TRP A 394 2.15 -2.28 11.16
CA TRP A 394 2.50 -1.29 12.17
C TRP A 394 3.23 -1.92 13.35
N GLN A 395 2.72 -3.02 13.90
CA GLN A 395 3.35 -3.77 14.99
C GLN A 395 4.75 -4.25 14.61
N ASN A 396 4.98 -4.61 13.34
CA ASN A 396 6.31 -5.01 12.85
C ASN A 396 7.34 -3.88 12.90
N ILE A 397 6.94 -2.62 12.96
CA ILE A 397 7.86 -1.47 12.99
C ILE A 397 7.76 -0.66 14.29
N PHE A 398 6.81 -1.00 15.15
CA PHE A 398 6.44 -0.25 16.35
C PHE A 398 7.64 0.11 17.23
N GLU A 399 8.54 -0.84 17.49
CA GLU A 399 9.76 -0.64 18.29
C GLU A 399 10.77 0.37 17.69
N ASN A 400 10.63 0.71 16.40
CA ASN A 400 11.49 1.67 15.70
C ASN A 400 10.83 3.05 15.54
N VAL A 401 9.64 3.22 16.10
CA VAL A 401 8.86 4.45 16.03
C VAL A 401 8.72 5.04 17.43
N ASN A 402 8.93 6.34 17.54
CA ASN A 402 8.60 7.13 18.71
C ASN A 402 7.37 7.99 18.39
N ILE A 403 6.41 8.04 19.29
CA ILE A 403 5.25 8.93 19.18
C ILE A 403 5.40 9.96 20.30
N GLU A 404 5.63 11.20 19.93
CA GLU A 404 5.77 12.30 20.89
C GLU A 404 4.44 12.55 21.61
N VAL A 405 4.52 12.62 22.95
CA VAL A 405 3.40 12.94 23.82
C VAL A 405 3.53 14.38 24.28
N ASN A 406 2.49 15.17 24.10
CA ASN A 406 2.46 16.58 24.43
C ASN A 406 1.09 16.98 25.01
N SER A 407 0.93 18.26 25.36
CA SER A 407 -0.31 18.79 25.93
C SER A 407 -1.54 18.64 25.02
N GLU A 408 -1.35 18.49 23.70
CA GLU A 408 -2.46 18.37 22.75
C GLU A 408 -3.01 16.95 22.66
N ASN A 409 -2.18 15.92 22.87
CA ASN A 409 -2.57 14.52 22.68
C ASN A 409 -2.59 13.68 23.95
N VAL A 410 -2.01 14.14 25.07
CA VAL A 410 -1.88 13.36 26.32
C VAL A 410 -3.23 12.80 26.81
N PHE A 411 -4.29 13.59 26.71
CA PHE A 411 -5.63 13.20 27.16
C PHE A 411 -6.27 12.07 26.34
N ASP A 412 -5.88 11.92 25.07
CA ASP A 412 -6.40 10.87 24.20
C ASP A 412 -5.59 9.57 24.23
N ILE A 413 -4.48 9.53 24.99
CA ILE A 413 -3.64 8.35 25.12
C ILE A 413 -4.44 7.19 25.73
N PRO A 414 -4.40 5.99 25.11
CA PRO A 414 -5.08 4.82 25.67
C PRO A 414 -4.36 4.32 26.92
N LEU A 415 -5.15 4.02 27.96
CA LEU A 415 -4.67 3.47 29.24
C LEU A 415 -4.24 2.01 29.13
N PHE A 416 -4.91 1.25 28.26
CA PHE A 416 -4.71 -0.20 28.14
C PHE A 416 -4.00 -0.58 26.84
N LEU A 417 -3.29 -1.71 26.89
CA LEU A 417 -2.48 -2.23 25.79
C LEU A 417 -1.41 -1.24 25.30
N ASN A 418 -1.09 -0.23 26.09
CA ASN A 418 -0.11 0.79 25.75
C ASN A 418 1.26 0.41 26.35
N PRO A 419 2.31 0.26 25.52
CA PRO A 419 3.63 -0.13 26.01
C PRO A 419 4.35 0.95 26.83
N ASN A 420 3.87 2.19 26.79
CA ASN A 420 4.37 3.27 27.65
C ASN A 420 3.66 3.34 29.01
N ILE A 421 2.50 2.67 29.17
CA ILE A 421 1.75 2.61 30.44
C ILE A 421 1.81 1.17 30.95
N THR A 422 2.76 0.91 31.85
CA THR A 422 3.02 -0.45 32.34
C THR A 422 3.19 -0.47 33.85
N ASN A 423 2.72 -1.55 34.48
CA ASN A 423 3.08 -1.87 35.86
C ASN A 423 4.02 -3.07 35.85
N CYS A 424 5.19 -2.96 36.49
CA CYS A 424 6.18 -4.03 36.56
C CYS A 424 6.51 -4.65 35.18
N ASN A 425 6.70 -3.80 34.16
CA ASN A 425 6.94 -4.18 32.76
C ASN A 425 5.81 -5.00 32.10
N LYS A 426 4.59 -4.97 32.65
CA LYS A 426 3.40 -5.57 32.04
C LYS A 426 2.43 -4.48 31.62
N MET A 427 1.97 -4.55 30.38
CA MET A 427 0.92 -3.68 29.87
C MET A 427 -0.40 -3.95 30.61
N LEU A 428 -1.11 -2.88 30.93
CA LEU A 428 -2.40 -2.98 31.58
C LEU A 428 -3.47 -3.47 30.59
N TYR A 429 -4.37 -4.30 31.08
CA TYR A 429 -5.60 -4.66 30.40
C TYR A 429 -6.68 -5.01 31.43
N LEU A 430 -7.66 -4.11 31.58
CA LEU A 430 -8.77 -4.29 32.53
C LEU A 430 -10.08 -4.24 31.76
N LYS A 431 -10.65 -5.43 31.48
CA LYS A 431 -11.89 -5.56 30.71
C LYS A 431 -13.06 -4.78 31.34
N THR A 432 -13.19 -4.81 32.66
CA THR A 432 -14.25 -4.09 33.40
C THR A 432 -14.17 -2.58 33.20
N PHE A 433 -12.95 -2.01 33.18
CA PHE A 433 -12.76 -0.58 32.94
C PHE A 433 -13.07 -0.20 31.49
N ILE A 434 -12.61 -1.02 30.53
CA ILE A 434 -12.91 -0.82 29.11
C ILE A 434 -14.41 -0.83 28.87
N GLU A 435 -15.11 -1.83 29.40
CA GLU A 435 -16.56 -1.93 29.26
C GLU A 435 -17.28 -0.81 30.03
N ALA A 436 -16.73 -0.29 31.13
CA ALA A 436 -17.21 0.91 31.82
C ALA A 436 -16.98 2.21 31.04
N GLY A 437 -16.24 2.17 29.92
CA GLY A 437 -15.92 3.35 29.11
C GLY A 437 -14.69 4.11 29.56
N VAL A 438 -13.93 3.59 30.54
CA VAL A 438 -12.67 4.18 31.01
C VAL A 438 -11.54 3.61 30.18
N CYS A 439 -11.16 4.25 29.07
CA CYS A 439 -10.19 3.71 28.10
C CYS A 439 -8.98 4.62 27.86
N LYS A 440 -9.12 5.92 28.08
CA LYS A 440 -8.14 6.97 27.79
C LYS A 440 -7.83 7.79 29.03
N ILE A 441 -6.72 8.53 29.01
CA ILE A 441 -6.33 9.42 30.12
C ILE A 441 -7.43 10.43 30.46
N LYS A 442 -8.15 10.96 29.45
CA LYS A 442 -9.28 11.87 29.69
C LYS A 442 -10.41 11.29 30.52
N ASP A 443 -10.63 9.98 30.46
CA ASP A 443 -11.72 9.32 31.17
C ASP A 443 -11.45 9.23 32.68
N ILE A 444 -10.21 9.53 33.10
CA ILE A 444 -9.79 9.60 34.50
C ILE A 444 -9.26 10.99 34.89
N ALA A 445 -9.41 11.99 34.02
CA ALA A 445 -8.98 13.37 34.24
C ALA A 445 -10.17 14.33 34.35
N TYR A 446 -9.97 15.48 34.99
CA TYR A 446 -11.01 16.50 35.04
C TYR A 446 -11.17 17.19 33.66
N GLU A 447 -12.42 17.38 33.23
CA GLU A 447 -12.71 18.05 31.95
C GLU A 447 -12.49 19.58 32.01
N CYS A 448 -12.81 20.20 33.14
CA CYS A 448 -12.86 21.67 33.28
C CYS A 448 -11.71 22.25 34.11
N LYS A 449 -10.83 21.42 34.67
CA LYS A 449 -9.67 21.86 35.46
C LYS A 449 -8.50 20.88 35.29
N PRO A 450 -7.25 21.29 35.55
CA PRO A 450 -6.13 20.37 35.49
C PRO A 450 -6.16 19.27 36.57
N GLY A 451 -5.56 18.13 36.26
CA GLY A 451 -5.36 17.01 37.18
C GLY A 451 -6.32 15.82 37.02
N PHE A 452 -6.06 14.76 37.78
CA PHE A 452 -6.82 13.51 37.77
C PHE A 452 -8.03 13.53 38.69
N LEU A 453 -9.06 12.76 38.33
CA LEU A 453 -10.22 12.50 39.18
C LEU A 453 -9.80 11.80 40.48
N LYS A 454 -10.58 11.98 41.55
CA LYS A 454 -10.36 11.25 42.81
C LYS A 454 -10.58 9.75 42.59
N GLU A 455 -9.77 8.91 43.25
CA GLU A 455 -9.87 7.44 43.13
C GLU A 455 -11.29 6.91 43.37
N SER A 456 -11.99 7.47 44.36
CA SER A 456 -13.37 7.09 44.69
C SER A 456 -14.34 7.33 43.53
N TYR A 457 -14.17 8.43 42.80
CA TYR A 457 -15.04 8.77 41.68
C TYR A 457 -14.81 7.84 40.48
N ILE A 458 -13.55 7.50 40.18
CA ILE A 458 -13.23 6.53 39.14
C ILE A 458 -13.79 5.14 39.51
N GLN A 459 -13.70 4.77 40.79
CA GLN A 459 -14.28 3.52 41.27
C GLN A 459 -15.81 3.50 41.15
N GLU A 460 -16.50 4.60 41.48
CA GLU A 460 -17.95 4.74 41.30
C GLU A 460 -18.38 4.52 39.85
N ILE A 461 -17.68 5.12 38.87
CA ILE A 461 -17.96 4.95 37.42
C ILE A 461 -17.96 3.46 37.03
N VAL A 462 -16.97 2.69 37.53
CA VAL A 462 -16.85 1.28 37.20
C VAL A 462 -17.87 0.44 37.98
N SER A 463 -18.08 0.74 39.26
CA SER A 463 -19.03 0.02 40.12
C SER A 463 -20.49 0.20 39.70
N GLU A 464 -20.85 1.35 39.14
CA GLU A 464 -22.20 1.58 38.60
C GLU A 464 -22.54 0.58 37.49
N LYS A 465 -21.55 0.24 36.64
CA LYS A 465 -21.74 -0.72 35.55
C LYS A 465 -21.52 -2.18 35.96
N PHE A 466 -20.71 -2.41 37.00
CA PHE A 466 -20.32 -3.74 37.48
C PHE A 466 -20.51 -3.86 39.00
N PRO A 467 -21.74 -3.83 39.52
CA PRO A 467 -22.03 -3.86 40.96
C PRO A 467 -21.62 -5.19 41.63
N GLU A 468 -21.43 -6.26 40.86
CA GLU A 468 -21.00 -7.57 41.34
C GLU A 468 -19.51 -7.64 41.72
N VAL A 469 -18.70 -6.68 41.27
CA VAL A 469 -17.27 -6.63 41.57
C VAL A 469 -17.04 -5.83 42.85
N SER A 470 -16.37 -6.44 43.83
CA SER A 470 -16.03 -5.77 45.10
C SER A 470 -15.33 -4.43 44.89
N GLU A 471 -15.83 -3.38 45.54
CA GLU A 471 -15.29 -2.01 45.50
C GLU A 471 -13.79 -1.96 45.83
N ASN A 472 -13.33 -2.74 46.82
CA ASN A 472 -11.92 -2.82 47.19
C ASN A 472 -11.03 -3.32 46.03
N LYS A 473 -11.54 -4.26 45.22
CA LYS A 473 -10.81 -4.76 44.04
C LYS A 473 -10.75 -3.69 42.95
N ILE A 474 -11.84 -2.96 42.72
CA ILE A 474 -11.88 -1.86 41.75
C ILE A 474 -10.94 -0.75 42.19
N LEU A 475 -11.00 -0.32 43.45
CA LEU A 475 -10.13 0.72 44.00
C LEU A 475 -8.64 0.35 43.89
N HIS A 476 -8.29 -0.91 44.17
CA HIS A 476 -6.92 -1.39 43.93
C HIS A 476 -6.53 -1.33 42.44
N ALA A 477 -7.46 -1.66 41.53
CA ALA A 477 -7.24 -1.53 40.10
C ALA A 477 -7.10 -0.07 39.64
N VAL A 478 -7.86 0.87 40.21
CA VAL A 478 -7.73 2.32 39.97
C VAL A 478 -6.33 2.79 40.35
N ARG A 479 -5.85 2.43 41.56
CA ARG A 479 -4.49 2.77 42.01
C ARG A 479 -3.43 2.24 41.06
N ASN A 480 -3.55 0.96 40.68
CA ASN A 480 -2.66 0.33 39.73
C ASN A 480 -2.62 1.10 38.38
N VAL A 481 -3.78 1.53 37.87
CA VAL A 481 -3.85 2.36 36.65
C VAL A 481 -3.10 3.67 36.84
N LEU A 482 -3.38 4.42 37.92
CA LEU A 482 -2.74 5.72 38.19
C LEU A 482 -1.22 5.61 38.40
N GLU A 483 -0.76 4.56 39.09
CA GLU A 483 0.66 4.28 39.31
C GLU A 483 1.40 3.93 38.02
N SER A 484 0.72 3.32 37.05
CA SER A 484 1.32 2.89 35.77
C SER A 484 1.51 4.03 34.76
N ILE A 485 0.88 5.19 34.99
CA ILE A 485 1.01 6.36 34.11
C ILE A 485 2.40 6.98 34.33
N PRO A 486 3.19 7.22 33.26
CA PRO A 486 4.47 7.91 33.37
C PRO A 486 4.36 9.29 34.01
N ASP A 487 5.34 9.68 34.82
CA ASP A 487 5.32 10.97 35.50
C ASP A 487 5.33 12.15 34.52
N GLU A 488 5.98 12.01 33.36
CA GLU A 488 5.91 12.98 32.27
C GLU A 488 4.47 13.25 31.82
N TYR A 489 3.62 12.22 31.78
CA TYR A 489 2.23 12.36 31.37
C TYR A 489 1.40 12.99 32.50
N LYS A 490 1.69 12.63 33.76
CA LYS A 490 1.04 13.24 34.94
C LYS A 490 1.29 14.74 34.98
N VAL A 491 2.53 15.18 34.79
CA VAL A 491 2.89 16.61 34.73
C VAL A 491 2.09 17.33 33.64
N LEU A 492 1.94 16.73 32.45
CA LEU A 492 1.15 17.32 31.37
C LEU A 492 -0.34 17.43 31.73
N VAL A 493 -0.92 16.41 32.38
CA VAL A 493 -2.33 16.41 32.82
C VAL A 493 -2.58 17.41 33.96
N GLU A 494 -1.61 17.59 34.85
CA GLU A 494 -1.68 18.55 35.96
C GLU A 494 -1.46 20.01 35.52
N ALA A 495 -0.82 20.22 34.37
CA ALA A 495 -0.56 21.54 33.82
C ALA A 495 -1.62 22.02 32.80
N ASN A 496 -2.44 21.11 32.26
CA ASN A 496 -3.34 21.41 31.13
C ASN A 496 -4.78 20.97 31.40
N VAL A 497 -5.70 21.48 30.60
CA VAL A 497 -7.10 21.05 30.55
C VAL A 497 -7.34 20.38 29.20
N HIS A 498 -8.17 19.33 29.18
CA HIS A 498 -8.51 18.69 27.91
C HIS A 498 -9.26 19.67 27.00
N VAL A 499 -8.70 19.90 25.81
CA VAL A 499 -9.40 20.56 24.71
C VAL A 499 -9.88 19.49 23.73
N SER A 500 -11.20 19.37 23.53
CA SER A 500 -11.79 18.43 22.56
C SER A 500 -11.39 18.78 21.13
N LYS A 501 -10.26 18.26 20.68
CA LYS A 501 -9.79 18.27 19.30
C LYS A 501 -9.52 16.84 18.85
N THR A 502 -9.46 16.63 17.54
CA THR A 502 -9.02 15.34 17.00
C THR A 502 -7.51 15.25 17.20
N PRO A 503 -6.98 14.24 17.91
CA PRO A 503 -5.55 14.17 18.20
C PRO A 503 -4.77 13.92 16.91
N VAL A 504 -3.71 14.70 16.72
CA VAL A 504 -2.79 14.58 15.59
C VAL A 504 -1.61 13.75 16.04
N LEU A 505 -1.42 12.58 15.42
CA LEU A 505 -0.25 11.75 15.70
C LEU A 505 0.86 12.10 14.71
N ASN A 506 2.03 12.45 15.26
CA ASN A 506 3.25 12.72 14.50
C ASN A 506 4.31 11.65 14.82
N PRO A 507 4.10 10.38 14.41
CA PRO A 507 5.09 9.34 14.67
C PRO A 507 6.39 9.63 13.92
N MET A 508 7.49 9.54 14.65
CA MET A 508 8.85 9.73 14.17
C MET A 508 9.58 8.39 14.19
N ILE A 509 10.37 8.11 13.17
CA ILE A 509 11.33 7.01 13.23
C ILE A 509 12.48 7.42 14.17
N LYS A 510 13.16 6.47 14.80
CA LYS A 510 14.29 6.71 15.72
C LYS A 510 15.36 7.70 15.23
N ASP A 511 15.48 7.91 13.92
CA ASP A 511 16.38 8.90 13.30
C ASP A 511 15.82 10.34 13.29
N GLY A 512 14.70 10.61 13.99
CA GLY A 512 14.07 11.93 14.12
C GLY A 512 13.24 12.37 12.90
N VAL A 513 13.01 11.48 11.93
CA VAL A 513 12.26 11.81 10.71
C VAL A 513 10.78 11.43 10.88
N GLN A 514 9.89 12.40 10.64
CA GLN A 514 8.45 12.17 10.64
C GLN A 514 8.03 11.21 9.51
N ILE A 515 7.14 10.27 9.84
CA ILE A 515 6.69 9.24 8.88
C ILE A 515 5.95 9.85 7.67
N CYS A 516 5.14 10.89 7.88
CA CYS A 516 4.35 11.54 6.82
C CYS A 516 5.20 12.31 5.81
N SER A 517 6.42 12.73 6.17
CA SER A 517 7.30 13.54 5.31
C SER A 517 8.29 12.73 4.46
N LEU A 518 8.25 11.40 4.53
CA LEU A 518 9.18 10.53 3.82
C LEU A 518 9.00 10.60 2.28
N PRO A 519 10.04 10.93 1.49
CA PRO A 519 9.93 11.13 0.04
C PRO A 519 9.71 9.84 -0.77
N SER A 520 10.04 8.66 -0.20
CA SER A 520 9.81 7.34 -0.82
C SER A 520 9.32 6.33 0.22
N THR A 521 8.14 6.61 0.80
CA THR A 521 7.54 5.84 1.91
C THR A 521 7.63 4.32 1.70
N THR A 522 7.18 3.79 0.56
CA THR A 522 7.18 2.33 0.35
C THR A 522 8.58 1.71 0.27
N SER A 523 9.55 2.35 -0.38
CA SER A 523 10.90 1.76 -0.50
C SER A 523 11.61 1.78 0.86
N PHE A 524 11.45 2.87 1.59
CA PHE A 524 11.95 3.00 2.95
C PHE A 524 11.36 1.92 3.88
N PHE A 525 10.03 1.82 3.95
CA PHE A 525 9.38 0.80 4.79
C PHE A 525 9.74 -0.62 4.40
N TYR A 526 9.83 -0.90 3.09
CA TYR A 526 10.24 -2.20 2.61
C TYR A 526 11.64 -2.58 3.08
N GLN A 527 12.61 -1.65 3.01
CA GLN A 527 13.97 -1.92 3.47
C GLN A 527 14.03 -2.16 4.98
N MET A 528 13.31 -1.38 5.78
CA MET A 528 13.25 -1.55 7.24
C MET A 528 12.62 -2.90 7.63
N LEU A 529 11.60 -3.34 6.89
CA LEU A 529 10.96 -4.64 7.11
C LEU A 529 11.88 -5.81 6.71
N VAL A 530 12.51 -5.72 5.53
CA VAL A 530 13.46 -6.74 5.05
C VAL A 530 14.67 -6.86 5.97
N SER A 531 15.18 -5.76 6.56
CA SER A 531 16.32 -5.83 7.48
C SER A 531 16.04 -6.67 8.73
N LYS A 532 14.78 -6.85 9.15
CA LYS A 532 14.41 -7.74 10.26
C LYS A 532 14.47 -9.23 9.88
N LEU A 533 14.28 -9.54 8.61
CA LEU A 533 14.39 -10.91 8.08
C LEU A 533 15.80 -11.27 7.61
N SER A 534 16.55 -10.26 7.18
CA SER A 534 17.89 -10.37 6.62
C SER A 534 18.82 -11.11 7.58
N ARG A 535 19.49 -12.15 7.08
CA ARG A 535 20.56 -12.84 7.80
C ARG A 535 21.90 -12.67 7.10
N GLU A 536 22.98 -12.61 7.88
CA GLU A 536 24.33 -12.60 7.31
C GLU A 536 24.60 -13.93 6.57
N PRO A 537 25.19 -13.89 5.35
CA PRO A 537 25.51 -15.11 4.63
C PRO A 537 26.43 -16.04 5.44
N LYS A 538 26.09 -17.33 5.55
CA LYS A 538 26.93 -18.34 6.23
C LYS A 538 28.37 -18.43 5.70
N SER A 539 28.62 -17.97 4.47
CA SER A 539 29.96 -17.91 3.91
C SER A 539 30.85 -16.87 4.60
N VAL A 540 30.27 -15.82 5.19
CA VAL A 540 31.03 -14.74 5.85
C VAL A 540 31.83 -15.28 7.04
N SER A 541 31.22 -16.12 7.89
CA SER A 541 31.94 -16.73 9.02
C SER A 541 33.12 -17.59 8.56
N ARG A 542 32.95 -18.33 7.45
CA ARG A 542 34.05 -19.09 6.82
C ARG A 542 35.17 -18.18 6.30
N TRP A 543 34.83 -17.03 5.72
CA TRP A 543 35.83 -16.08 5.21
C TRP A 543 36.57 -15.37 6.35
N ARG A 544 35.88 -14.99 7.43
CA ARG A 544 36.50 -14.40 8.63
C ARG A 544 37.49 -15.35 9.32
N LEU A 545 37.25 -16.67 9.27
CA LEU A 545 38.21 -17.67 9.76
C LEU A 545 39.49 -17.75 8.91
N MET A 546 39.42 -17.38 7.63
CA MET A 546 40.56 -17.44 6.70
C MET A 546 41.30 -16.10 6.62
N TYR A 547 40.61 -14.98 6.84
CA TYR A 547 41.15 -13.64 6.71
C TYR A 547 40.68 -12.77 7.88
N THR A 548 41.63 -12.35 8.73
CA THR A 548 41.36 -11.54 9.92
C THR A 548 40.76 -10.18 9.59
N ASP A 549 41.17 -9.57 8.46
CA ASP A 549 40.70 -8.25 8.02
C ASP A 549 39.50 -8.31 7.05
N PHE A 550 38.71 -9.39 7.08
CA PHE A 550 37.59 -9.57 6.15
C PHE A 550 36.44 -8.58 6.40
N ASP A 551 36.21 -7.68 5.44
CA ASP A 551 35.07 -6.76 5.41
C ASP A 551 34.11 -7.12 4.27
N LEU A 552 32.90 -7.55 4.65
CA LEU A 552 31.85 -7.94 3.70
C LEU A 552 31.55 -6.85 2.68
N ARG A 553 31.36 -5.60 3.13
CA ARG A 553 30.91 -4.51 2.25
C ARG A 553 32.01 -4.09 1.30
N LYS A 554 33.28 -4.08 1.73
CA LYS A 554 34.43 -3.82 0.84
C LYS A 554 34.52 -4.89 -0.23
N VAL A 555 34.41 -6.17 0.14
CA VAL A 555 34.47 -7.29 -0.81
C VAL A 555 33.29 -7.25 -1.79
N GLN A 556 32.08 -6.96 -1.33
CA GLN A 556 30.91 -6.83 -2.21
C GLN A 556 31.00 -5.64 -3.17
N LYS A 557 31.61 -4.51 -2.77
CA LYS A 557 31.86 -3.38 -3.67
C LYS A 557 32.78 -3.76 -4.83
N ILE A 558 33.82 -4.55 -4.56
CA ILE A 558 34.75 -5.05 -5.59
C ILE A 558 34.04 -6.03 -6.52
N MET A 559 33.31 -7.01 -5.96
CA MET A 559 32.63 -8.06 -6.74
C MET A 559 31.48 -7.54 -7.60
N ASN A 560 30.92 -6.37 -7.27
CA ASN A 560 29.82 -5.74 -7.99
C ASN A 560 30.23 -4.42 -8.65
N PHE A 561 31.51 -4.25 -8.97
CA PHE A 561 32.02 -3.08 -9.67
C PHE A 561 31.24 -2.83 -10.98
N PRO A 562 30.82 -1.59 -11.28
CA PRO A 562 29.88 -1.29 -12.38
C PRO A 562 30.31 -1.78 -13.77
N PHE A 563 31.61 -1.92 -14.02
CA PHE A 563 32.15 -2.34 -15.31
C PHE A 563 32.34 -3.86 -15.46
N LEU A 564 32.07 -4.65 -14.41
CA LEU A 564 32.08 -6.11 -14.50
C LEU A 564 30.91 -6.60 -15.37
N GLN A 565 31.21 -7.50 -16.31
CA GLN A 565 30.21 -8.23 -17.09
C GLN A 565 29.29 -9.07 -16.19
N SER A 566 28.08 -9.37 -16.67
CA SER A 566 27.07 -10.12 -15.91
C SER A 566 27.56 -11.49 -15.44
N ASP A 567 28.33 -12.17 -16.29
CA ASP A 567 28.80 -13.53 -16.02
C ASP A 567 29.89 -13.52 -14.94
N CYS A 568 30.77 -12.52 -14.97
CA CYS A 568 31.77 -12.31 -13.91
C CYS A 568 31.10 -12.06 -12.56
N ARG A 569 30.02 -11.25 -12.51
CA ARG A 569 29.27 -11.00 -11.27
C ARG A 569 28.59 -12.25 -10.74
N GLU A 570 28.09 -13.12 -11.62
CA GLU A 570 27.52 -14.39 -11.19
C GLU A 570 28.58 -15.33 -10.63
N ILE A 571 29.74 -15.44 -11.28
CA ILE A 571 30.86 -16.24 -10.76
C ILE A 571 31.31 -15.68 -9.41
N ALA A 572 31.44 -14.37 -9.27
CA ALA A 572 31.82 -13.71 -8.02
C ALA A 572 30.80 -13.98 -6.91
N PHE A 573 29.49 -13.90 -7.20
CA PHE A 573 28.43 -14.27 -6.27
C PHE A 573 28.57 -15.74 -5.82
N LYS A 574 28.72 -16.66 -6.77
CA LYS A 574 28.88 -18.10 -6.48
C LYS A 574 30.14 -18.38 -5.66
N PHE A 575 31.22 -17.66 -5.95
CA PHE A 575 32.48 -17.74 -5.20
C PHE A 575 32.30 -17.26 -3.76
N PHE A 576 31.74 -16.07 -3.58
CA PHE A 576 31.49 -15.48 -2.26
C PHE A 576 30.62 -16.38 -1.38
N HIS A 577 29.55 -16.97 -1.93
CA HIS A 577 28.72 -17.92 -1.21
C HIS A 577 29.32 -19.33 -1.08
N ARG A 578 30.49 -19.56 -1.69
CA ARG A 578 31.16 -20.87 -1.74
C ARG A 578 30.20 -21.94 -2.28
N ILE A 579 29.53 -21.67 -3.39
CA ILE A 579 28.59 -22.58 -4.08
C ILE A 579 29.09 -23.03 -5.45
N ILE A 580 30.33 -22.69 -5.80
CA ILE A 580 31.02 -23.29 -6.94
C ILE A 580 31.34 -24.75 -6.59
N PHE A 581 31.02 -25.67 -7.51
CA PHE A 581 31.39 -27.07 -7.40
C PHE A 581 32.83 -27.22 -7.85
N THR A 582 33.69 -27.65 -6.93
CA THR A 582 35.07 -28.02 -7.21
C THR A 582 35.23 -29.54 -7.22
N LYS A 583 36.27 -30.08 -7.84
CA LYS A 583 36.48 -31.54 -7.88
C LYS A 583 36.58 -32.17 -6.49
N GLU A 584 37.11 -31.46 -5.50
CA GLU A 584 37.08 -31.91 -4.10
C GLU A 584 35.64 -32.15 -3.60
N ARG A 585 34.71 -31.26 -3.94
CA ARG A 585 33.29 -31.42 -3.58
C ARG A 585 32.62 -32.52 -4.39
N LEU A 586 32.90 -32.60 -5.69
CA LEU A 586 32.36 -33.65 -6.55
C LEU A 586 32.82 -35.04 -6.11
N PHE A 587 34.07 -35.16 -5.65
CA PHE A 587 34.61 -36.39 -5.07
C PHE A 587 33.88 -36.78 -3.77
N LYS A 588 33.63 -35.81 -2.87
CA LYS A 588 32.82 -36.04 -1.67
C LYS A 588 31.38 -36.46 -1.99
N CYS A 589 30.84 -35.99 -3.13
CA CYS A 589 29.55 -36.42 -3.66
C CYS A 589 29.61 -37.73 -4.48
N GLN A 590 30.78 -38.40 -4.54
CA GLN A 590 31.01 -39.64 -5.29
C GLN A 590 30.75 -39.53 -6.81
N ILE A 591 30.87 -38.32 -7.38
CA ILE A 591 30.69 -38.07 -8.82
C ILE A 591 32.01 -38.25 -9.57
N THR A 592 33.13 -37.86 -8.97
CA THR A 592 34.48 -37.99 -9.57
C THR A 592 35.28 -39.07 -8.88
N LYS A 593 36.22 -39.69 -9.61
CA LYS A 593 37.08 -40.78 -9.10
C LYS A 593 38.15 -40.29 -8.13
N ASP A 594 38.54 -39.03 -8.23
CA ASP A 594 39.55 -38.39 -7.41
C ASP A 594 39.16 -36.93 -7.13
N SER A 595 39.85 -36.31 -6.17
CA SER A 595 39.68 -34.91 -5.78
C SER A 595 40.76 -33.99 -6.35
N LEU A 596 41.74 -34.50 -7.10
CA LEU A 596 42.95 -33.77 -7.50
C LEU A 596 42.66 -32.66 -8.51
N CYS A 597 43.33 -31.53 -8.33
CA CYS A 597 43.29 -30.39 -9.21
C CYS A 597 43.60 -30.80 -10.67
N PRO A 598 42.75 -30.47 -11.64
CA PRO A 598 42.97 -30.83 -13.05
C PRO A 598 44.15 -30.06 -13.67
N ILE A 599 44.63 -28.99 -13.02
CA ILE A 599 45.69 -28.13 -13.54
C ILE A 599 47.06 -28.57 -13.04
N CYS A 600 47.23 -28.75 -11.72
CA CYS A 600 48.54 -29.13 -11.16
C CYS A 600 48.60 -30.60 -10.74
N SER A 601 47.47 -31.30 -10.61
CA SER A 601 47.36 -32.72 -10.22
C SER A 601 48.02 -33.11 -8.88
N THR A 602 48.47 -32.14 -8.07
CA THR A 602 49.20 -32.39 -6.83
C THR A 602 48.35 -32.26 -5.57
N LEU A 603 47.39 -31.34 -5.54
CA LEU A 603 46.54 -31.08 -4.38
C LEU A 603 45.06 -31.23 -4.75
N PRO A 604 44.17 -31.50 -3.77
CA PRO A 604 42.74 -31.49 -4.00
C PRO A 604 42.27 -30.13 -4.57
N GLU A 605 41.36 -30.16 -5.53
CA GLU A 605 40.75 -28.97 -6.12
C GLU A 605 39.80 -28.32 -5.11
N SER A 606 40.35 -27.56 -4.17
CA SER A 606 39.59 -26.68 -3.29
C SER A 606 39.46 -25.29 -3.93
N LEU A 607 38.49 -24.48 -3.46
CA LEU A 607 38.34 -23.09 -3.94
C LEU A 607 39.59 -22.24 -3.65
N ASN A 608 40.24 -22.48 -2.52
CA ASN A 608 41.47 -21.78 -2.15
C ASN A 608 42.61 -22.24 -3.05
N HIS A 609 42.69 -23.55 -3.31
CA HIS A 609 43.72 -24.10 -4.17
C HIS A 609 43.65 -23.52 -5.59
N LEU A 610 42.47 -23.49 -6.20
CA LEU A 610 42.28 -22.94 -7.55
C LEU A 610 42.71 -21.47 -7.69
N ILE A 611 42.56 -20.66 -6.66
CA ILE A 611 42.73 -19.19 -6.76
C ILE A 611 44.04 -18.70 -6.15
N LEU A 612 44.57 -19.38 -5.13
CA LEU A 612 45.68 -18.86 -4.33
C LEU A 612 46.89 -19.79 -4.29
N GLU A 613 46.68 -21.10 -4.25
CA GLU A 613 47.74 -22.05 -3.90
C GLU A 613 48.20 -22.90 -5.10
N CYS A 614 47.47 -22.91 -6.22
CA CYS A 614 47.84 -23.71 -7.38
C CYS A 614 49.13 -23.17 -8.01
N THR A 615 50.20 -23.96 -7.92
CA THR A 615 51.55 -23.64 -8.40
C THR A 615 51.62 -23.38 -9.90
N MET A 616 50.67 -23.92 -10.67
CA MET A 616 50.56 -23.70 -12.11
C MET A 616 49.80 -22.41 -12.46
N LEU A 617 48.96 -21.90 -11.54
CA LEU A 617 48.20 -20.66 -11.71
C LEU A 617 48.84 -19.45 -11.00
N THR A 618 49.79 -19.64 -10.10
CA THR A 618 50.46 -18.55 -9.36
C THR A 618 51.06 -17.50 -10.28
N ARG A 619 51.75 -17.89 -11.37
CA ARG A 619 52.26 -16.93 -12.37
C ARG A 619 51.15 -16.09 -13.02
N PHE A 620 50.00 -16.70 -13.32
CA PHE A 620 48.85 -15.99 -13.87
C PHE A 620 48.19 -15.09 -12.82
N ASN A 621 48.04 -15.57 -11.59
CA ASN A 621 47.47 -14.81 -10.48
C ASN A 621 48.34 -13.61 -10.10
N ASP A 622 49.67 -13.76 -10.12
CA ASP A 622 50.60 -12.66 -9.87
C ASP A 622 50.57 -11.65 -11.02
N PHE A 623 50.46 -12.10 -12.27
CA PHE A 623 50.21 -11.21 -13.40
C PHE A 623 48.90 -10.42 -13.23
N VAL A 624 47.80 -11.08 -12.87
CA VAL A 624 46.50 -10.44 -12.65
C VAL A 624 46.54 -9.48 -11.46
N LYS A 625 47.17 -9.86 -10.35
CA LYS A 625 47.37 -8.99 -9.18
C LYS A 625 48.17 -7.74 -9.56
N ASN A 626 49.28 -7.90 -10.28
CA ASN A 626 50.09 -6.79 -10.75
C ASN A 626 49.34 -5.91 -11.76
N PHE A 627 48.55 -6.50 -12.66
CA PHE A 627 47.71 -5.78 -13.61
C PHE A 627 46.62 -4.96 -12.90
N LEU A 628 45.90 -5.57 -11.95
CA LEU A 628 44.88 -4.89 -11.14
C LEU A 628 45.48 -3.81 -10.24
N HIS A 629 46.63 -4.06 -9.62
CA HIS A 629 47.35 -3.06 -8.83
C HIS A 629 47.74 -1.86 -9.71
N ASN A 630 48.25 -2.11 -10.92
CA ASN A 630 48.57 -1.03 -11.87
C ASN A 630 47.33 -0.25 -12.31
N ILE A 631 46.18 -0.89 -12.55
CA ILE A 631 44.96 -0.18 -12.96
C ILE A 631 44.34 0.59 -11.80
N LEU A 632 44.23 -0.01 -10.62
CA LEU A 632 43.54 0.59 -9.47
C LEU A 632 44.37 1.68 -8.77
N TYR A 633 45.70 1.57 -8.80
CA TYR A 633 46.59 2.52 -8.11
C TYR A 633 47.37 3.48 -9.03
N LYS A 634 47.42 3.27 -10.36
CA LYS A 634 47.95 4.31 -11.29
C LYS A 634 46.85 5.19 -11.91
N SER A 635 45.57 4.85 -11.73
CA SER A 635 44.46 5.71 -12.18
C SER A 635 44.10 6.81 -11.18
N SER A 636 44.61 6.76 -9.94
CA SER A 636 44.47 7.83 -8.95
C SER A 636 45.44 9.01 -9.16
N ASP A 637 46.45 8.87 -10.02
CA ASP A 637 47.41 9.95 -10.36
C ASP A 637 47.08 10.64 -11.70
N ARG A 638 45.95 10.32 -12.32
CA ARG A 638 45.49 10.97 -13.57
C ARG A 638 43.98 11.21 -13.55
N TYR A 639 43.47 11.94 -12.56
CA TYR A 639 42.27 12.77 -12.67
C TYR A 639 42.31 13.89 -11.64
#